data_AF-A0A8T9B9N0-F1
#
_entry.id   AF-A0A8T9B9N0-F1
#
_cell.length_a   1.000
_cell.length_b   1.000
_cell.length_c   1.000
_cell.angle_alpha   90.00
_cell.angle_beta   90.00
_cell.angle_gamma   90.00
#
_symmetry.space_group_name_H-M   'P 1'
#
loop_
_entity.id
_entity.type
_entity.pdbx_description
1 polymer ?
#
loop_
_entity_poly.entity_id
_entity_poly.type
_entity_poly.pdbx_seq_one_letter_code
_entity_poly.pdbx_strand_id
1 'polypeptide(L)'
;MAVGTLAPHYFASAYGLLQQWSNTFFPHGHSLVPCEIAPLTKLYHGRTDADVPPSPEWVSFDMQVSYAEHTDLGRGMAYGIMGGTRNSHMLTYQTTRPVKCIYFDGESATLFGTGQMDTQMLHIWGNVTGPPRPEHGGFRFLWEEYARASGICDWFRREGLGGPGWGYEGVVRMNAGFEMIWCNFTSLSLRLISHLNVTTPLLPPKDDEEHALRGHSINSEPTSYFPLPPSPTRTDSSLEPSTAPIPPFDDRWQQEPFQSSKLWFWFLSGVDHYGSTGDGPSTGEVRVKPLSCGFLSYYSPEFSNQALARAKEERKVLNLTMDGHWLGPTKNGSRSEALKALTRRRRSHALDGVSGDEAAYMRNNSERVMRDLLSASPANCSGIDWNVMMNEIVETYAGRLNILLKSLHKHEQLPKSNQTALIDWLASVRQQTHDFLLPFLEYPEEDADEAIWTRESDLSRKTYSQCQFQYTRLLDPEEGFNLGPEERTMKWAVEETLGGICAILVDVGLSVEGLWQAKFNTLSTISRPAPLSESLEAEFIRWTQGVEELMAWLGWAGEWTRCEKKCELDEKCYIPMWPLIDMGRFPGGRYPPPRGPGYGYGYPYPPPYPYGRFPDFPRNRTGGGPGRGRGPGWQQDETTLWDPICVKADYITRG
;
A
#
# COMPACT_ATOMS: atom_id res chain seq x y z
N MET A 1 10.42 -24.02 -5.69
CA MET A 1 9.70 -23.11 -6.60
C MET A 1 10.70 -22.11 -7.20
N ALA A 2 10.51 -21.66 -8.44
CA ALA A 2 11.30 -20.54 -8.98
C ALA A 2 10.78 -19.24 -8.38
N VAL A 3 11.62 -18.51 -7.66
CA VAL A 3 11.24 -17.24 -7.00
C VAL A 3 11.14 -16.08 -7.99
N GLY A 4 11.68 -16.26 -9.21
CA GLY A 4 11.64 -15.29 -10.31
C GLY A 4 10.36 -15.26 -11.15
N THR A 5 9.29 -15.99 -10.78
CA THR A 5 8.01 -15.88 -11.49
C THR A 5 7.31 -14.57 -11.12
N LEU A 6 6.82 -13.83 -12.12
CA LEU A 6 6.20 -12.51 -11.92
C LEU A 6 4.73 -12.58 -11.50
N ALA A 7 4.09 -13.73 -11.67
CA ALA A 7 2.69 -13.95 -11.34
C ALA A 7 2.32 -13.53 -9.90
N PRO A 8 3.03 -13.97 -8.84
CA PRO A 8 2.71 -13.54 -7.47
C PRO A 8 2.87 -12.02 -7.29
N HIS A 9 3.76 -11.36 -8.04
CA HIS A 9 3.91 -9.90 -7.99
C HIS A 9 2.76 -9.16 -8.67
N TYR A 10 2.32 -9.66 -9.82
CA TYR A 10 1.15 -9.14 -10.52
C TYR A 10 -0.11 -9.32 -9.66
N PHE A 11 -0.34 -10.54 -9.16
CA PHE A 11 -1.42 -10.86 -8.23
C PHE A 11 -1.40 -9.93 -7.01
N ALA A 12 -0.21 -9.74 -6.42
CA ALA A 12 -0.07 -8.90 -5.23
C ALA A 12 -0.16 -7.39 -5.47
N SER A 13 -0.07 -6.93 -6.72
CA SER A 13 -0.39 -5.55 -7.08
C SER A 13 -1.89 -5.35 -7.30
N ALA A 14 -2.61 -6.40 -7.73
CA ALA A 14 -4.04 -6.33 -7.99
C ALA A 14 -4.91 -6.44 -6.72
N TYR A 15 -4.60 -7.36 -5.79
CA TYR A 15 -5.36 -7.42 -4.52
C TYR A 15 -5.08 -6.19 -3.62
N GLY A 16 -3.84 -5.68 -3.64
CA GLY A 16 -3.43 -4.53 -2.81
C GLY A 16 -3.95 -3.15 -3.29
N LEU A 17 -4.79 -3.11 -4.33
CA LEU A 17 -5.32 -1.85 -4.85
C LEU A 17 -6.21 -1.16 -3.83
N LEU A 18 -6.02 0.15 -3.68
CA LEU A 18 -6.78 1.01 -2.77
C LEU A 18 -6.70 0.60 -1.29
N GLN A 19 -5.70 -0.18 -0.90
CA GLN A 19 -5.44 -0.55 0.49
C GLN A 19 -4.21 0.17 1.06
N GLN A 20 -4.37 0.90 2.16
CA GLN A 20 -3.27 1.62 2.81
C GLN A 20 -2.17 0.68 3.27
N TRP A 21 -2.52 -0.44 3.91
CA TRP A 21 -1.56 -1.35 4.53
C TRP A 21 -0.67 -2.00 3.47
N SER A 22 -1.26 -2.63 2.46
CA SER A 22 -0.56 -3.26 1.35
C SER A 22 0.40 -2.30 0.64
N ASN A 23 -0.05 -1.08 0.35
CA ASN A 23 0.76 -0.08 -0.34
C ASN A 23 1.84 0.54 0.58
N THR A 24 1.66 0.57 1.90
CA THR A 24 2.72 0.99 2.85
C THR A 24 3.85 -0.04 2.93
N PHE A 25 3.52 -1.35 2.90
CA PHE A 25 4.52 -2.43 2.83
C PHE A 25 5.27 -2.43 1.50
N PHE A 26 4.58 -2.08 0.41
CA PHE A 26 5.10 -2.05 -0.96
C PHE A 26 4.89 -0.67 -1.61
N PRO A 27 5.67 0.35 -1.21
CA PRO A 27 5.44 1.74 -1.57
C PRO A 27 5.73 2.06 -3.04
N HIS A 28 6.50 1.22 -3.73
CA HIS A 28 6.84 1.45 -5.14
C HIS A 28 5.78 0.82 -6.04
N GLY A 29 4.81 1.66 -6.44
CA GLY A 29 3.75 1.28 -7.34
C GLY A 29 4.25 0.94 -8.74
N HIS A 30 3.77 -0.17 -9.30
CA HIS A 30 4.08 -0.65 -10.65
C HIS A 30 2.83 -0.81 -11.51
N SER A 31 1.70 -0.30 -11.06
CA SER A 31 0.39 -0.52 -11.69
C SER A 31 -0.33 0.79 -11.94
N LEU A 32 -1.02 0.82 -13.08
CA LEU A 32 -1.89 1.90 -13.49
C LEU A 32 -3.29 1.33 -13.67
N VAL A 33 -4.24 1.86 -12.93
CA VAL A 33 -5.58 1.25 -12.86
C VAL A 33 -6.64 2.27 -13.24
N PRO A 34 -7.34 2.08 -14.37
CA PRO A 34 -8.57 2.81 -14.65
C PRO A 34 -9.61 2.53 -13.58
N CYS A 35 -10.23 3.59 -13.06
CA CYS A 35 -11.19 3.52 -11.99
C CYS A 35 -12.42 4.39 -12.30
N GLU A 36 -13.50 4.13 -11.57
CA GLU A 36 -14.72 4.93 -11.60
C GLU A 36 -15.12 5.37 -10.19
N ILE A 37 -15.46 6.65 -10.04
CA ILE A 37 -16.03 7.22 -8.82
C ILE A 37 -17.54 7.42 -9.05
N ALA A 38 -18.34 6.92 -8.14
CA ALA A 38 -19.80 7.01 -8.21
C ALA A 38 -20.29 8.48 -8.13
N PRO A 39 -21.47 8.80 -8.70
CA PRO A 39 -22.13 10.08 -8.46
C PRO A 39 -22.41 10.28 -6.96
N LEU A 40 -22.53 11.54 -6.56
CA LEU A 40 -22.80 11.95 -5.17
C LEU A 40 -21.67 11.62 -4.17
N THR A 41 -20.48 11.30 -4.66
CA THR A 41 -19.29 11.09 -3.82
C THR A 41 -18.75 12.43 -3.32
N LYS A 42 -18.55 12.55 -2.00
CA LYS A 42 -17.97 13.75 -1.38
C LYS A 42 -16.46 13.74 -1.45
N LEU A 43 -15.90 14.92 -1.73
CA LEU A 43 -14.47 15.18 -1.85
C LEU A 43 -14.16 16.49 -1.11
N TYR A 44 -12.99 16.57 -0.47
CA TYR A 44 -12.69 17.65 0.48
C TYR A 44 -11.38 18.36 0.13
N HIS A 45 -11.33 19.67 0.28
CA HIS A 45 -10.16 20.49 -0.01
C HIS A 45 -9.95 21.52 1.10
N GLY A 46 -8.76 21.54 1.68
CA GLY A 46 -8.39 22.50 2.72
C GLY A 46 -7.61 23.68 2.13
N ARG A 47 -7.88 24.89 2.60
CA ARG A 47 -7.19 26.12 2.18
C ARG A 47 -6.78 26.98 3.36
N THR A 48 -5.76 27.81 3.14
CA THR A 48 -5.33 28.86 4.07
C THR A 48 -5.86 30.26 3.69
N ASP A 49 -6.83 30.31 2.78
CA ASP A 49 -7.48 31.49 2.23
C ASP A 49 -8.95 31.19 1.89
N ALA A 50 -9.72 32.25 1.63
CA ALA A 50 -11.15 32.16 1.30
C ALA A 50 -11.41 32.00 -0.21
N ASP A 51 -10.38 31.74 -1.01
CA ASP A 51 -10.53 31.63 -2.47
C ASP A 51 -11.00 30.23 -2.87
N VAL A 52 -11.55 30.13 -4.08
CA VAL A 52 -11.84 28.83 -4.71
C VAL A 52 -10.53 28.31 -5.32
N PRO A 53 -10.22 27.01 -5.21
CA PRO A 53 -8.98 26.46 -5.73
C PRO A 53 -8.78 26.71 -7.23
N PRO A 54 -7.52 26.91 -7.65
CA PRO A 54 -7.15 26.87 -9.06
C PRO A 54 -7.30 25.44 -9.64
N SER A 55 -6.92 25.26 -10.89
CA SER A 55 -6.89 23.94 -11.52
C SER A 55 -5.55 23.71 -12.22
N PRO A 56 -4.94 22.52 -12.10
CA PRO A 56 -5.36 21.37 -11.28
C PRO A 56 -5.12 21.59 -9.78
N GLU A 57 -5.82 20.85 -8.92
CA GLU A 57 -5.69 20.93 -7.45
C GLU A 57 -6.09 19.58 -6.80
N TRP A 58 -5.65 19.33 -5.56
CA TRP A 58 -5.93 18.11 -4.81
C TRP A 58 -7.25 18.14 -4.04
N VAL A 59 -7.93 17.01 -4.00
CA VAL A 59 -9.04 16.74 -3.08
C VAL A 59 -8.78 15.44 -2.32
N SER A 60 -9.18 15.35 -1.06
CA SER A 60 -9.13 14.11 -0.29
C SER A 60 -10.50 13.44 -0.23
N PHE A 61 -10.49 12.13 -0.05
CA PHE A 61 -11.72 11.38 0.18
C PHE A 61 -12.19 11.50 1.64
N ASP A 62 -11.28 11.61 2.59
CA ASP A 62 -11.65 11.65 4.02
C ASP A 62 -11.81 13.06 4.57
N MET A 63 -12.95 13.27 5.24
CA MET A 63 -13.19 14.36 6.18
C MET A 63 -14.28 13.93 7.16
N GLN A 64 -13.89 13.72 8.41
CA GLN A 64 -14.77 13.47 9.53
C GLN A 64 -14.10 13.92 10.83
N VAL A 65 -14.46 15.10 11.35
CA VAL A 65 -14.10 15.47 12.72
C VAL A 65 -15.27 15.10 13.63
N SER A 66 -15.19 14.01 14.39
CA SER A 66 -16.16 13.74 15.45
C SER A 66 -15.55 14.05 16.81
N TYR A 67 -16.13 15.04 17.49
CA TYR A 67 -15.83 15.35 18.87
C TYR A 67 -16.73 14.47 19.74
N ALA A 68 -16.19 13.45 20.37
CA ALA A 68 -16.81 12.78 21.50
C ALA A 68 -15.96 13.09 22.73
N GLU A 69 -16.60 13.52 23.82
CA GLU A 69 -15.94 13.73 25.11
C GLU A 69 -15.00 12.56 25.41
N HIS A 70 -13.70 12.86 25.54
CA HIS A 70 -12.60 11.93 25.82
C HIS A 70 -12.15 10.96 24.70
N THR A 71 -12.58 11.13 23.44
CA THR A 71 -11.99 10.42 22.29
C THR A 71 -11.81 11.34 21.07
N ASP A 72 -10.58 11.75 20.79
CA ASP A 72 -10.21 12.49 19.57
C ASP A 72 -10.29 11.55 18.35
N LEU A 73 -11.49 11.39 17.79
CA LEU A 73 -11.80 10.53 16.65
C LEU A 73 -11.87 11.29 15.32
N GLY A 74 -11.23 12.47 15.24
CA GLY A 74 -11.17 13.23 14.00
C GLY A 74 -10.30 12.55 12.94
N ARG A 75 -10.71 12.63 11.68
CA ARG A 75 -10.07 12.06 10.50
C ARG A 75 -10.19 13.09 9.40
N GLY A 76 -9.13 13.37 8.67
CA GLY A 76 -9.27 14.29 7.56
C GLY A 76 -7.93 14.75 7.06
N MET A 77 -7.48 14.12 5.98
CA MET A 77 -6.25 14.48 5.28
C MET A 77 -6.22 15.97 4.90
N ALA A 78 -7.31 16.50 4.32
CA ALA A 78 -7.40 17.91 3.93
C ALA A 78 -7.19 18.88 5.12
N TYR A 79 -7.78 18.58 6.29
CA TYR A 79 -7.60 19.41 7.49
C TYR A 79 -6.25 19.14 8.17
N GLY A 80 -5.78 17.90 8.16
CA GLY A 80 -4.46 17.52 8.70
C GLY A 80 -3.31 18.25 8.01
N ILE A 81 -3.42 18.47 6.70
CA ILE A 81 -2.42 19.15 5.88
C ILE A 81 -2.56 20.68 5.93
N MET A 82 -3.77 21.21 5.67
CA MET A 82 -3.98 22.65 5.45
C MET A 82 -4.71 23.38 6.60
N GLY A 83 -5.17 22.65 7.61
CA GLY A 83 -5.84 23.19 8.79
C GLY A 83 -4.89 23.55 9.94
N GLY A 84 -5.47 23.99 11.06
CA GLY A 84 -4.70 24.44 12.24
C GLY A 84 -3.91 25.73 12.00
N THR A 85 -4.36 26.55 11.05
CA THR A 85 -3.81 27.87 10.76
C THR A 85 -4.82 28.96 11.12
N ARG A 86 -4.34 30.21 11.25
CA ARG A 86 -5.16 31.40 11.54
C ARG A 86 -6.19 31.76 10.46
N ASN A 87 -6.19 31.05 9.34
CA ASN A 87 -7.13 31.25 8.26
C ASN A 87 -7.45 29.91 7.59
N SER A 88 -8.08 28.99 8.32
CA SER A 88 -8.38 27.65 7.81
C SER A 88 -9.75 27.60 7.16
N HIS A 89 -9.79 27.22 5.89
CA HIS A 89 -11.01 27.05 5.11
C HIS A 89 -11.17 25.60 4.67
N MET A 90 -12.40 25.12 4.68
CA MET A 90 -12.76 23.77 4.23
C MET A 90 -13.82 23.84 3.15
N LEU A 91 -13.48 23.29 1.98
CA LEU A 91 -14.35 23.20 0.83
C LEU A 91 -14.78 21.75 0.66
N THR A 92 -16.10 21.54 0.54
CA THR A 92 -16.68 20.22 0.23
C THR A 92 -17.24 20.25 -1.18
N TYR A 93 -16.70 19.37 -2.01
CA TYR A 93 -17.18 19.08 -3.34
C TYR A 93 -17.98 17.78 -3.36
N GLN A 94 -18.82 17.65 -4.38
CA GLN A 94 -19.57 16.43 -4.62
C GLN A 94 -19.57 16.12 -6.12
N THR A 95 -19.33 14.86 -6.49
CA THR A 95 -19.47 14.42 -7.88
C THR A 95 -20.94 14.45 -8.30
N THR A 96 -21.21 14.89 -9.52
CA THR A 96 -22.59 15.03 -10.04
C THR A 96 -23.01 13.86 -10.94
N ARG A 97 -22.03 13.06 -11.39
CA ARG A 97 -22.19 11.90 -12.27
C ARG A 97 -21.06 10.88 -12.00
N PRO A 98 -21.09 9.68 -12.60
CA PRO A 98 -19.92 8.81 -12.62
C PRO A 98 -18.72 9.52 -13.25
N VAL A 99 -17.55 9.41 -12.60
CA VAL A 99 -16.30 10.06 -13.02
C VAL A 99 -15.25 8.99 -13.23
N LYS A 100 -14.63 8.95 -14.42
CA LYS A 100 -13.47 8.09 -14.64
C LYS A 100 -12.21 8.78 -14.14
N CYS A 101 -11.36 8.01 -13.47
CA CYS A 101 -10.05 8.45 -12.99
C CYS A 101 -9.02 7.33 -13.20
N ILE A 102 -7.76 7.64 -12.98
CA ILE A 102 -6.68 6.64 -12.94
C ILE A 102 -6.14 6.56 -11.51
N TYR A 103 -5.94 5.36 -11.00
CA TYR A 103 -5.22 5.12 -9.76
C TYR A 103 -3.77 4.69 -10.06
N PHE A 104 -2.81 5.36 -9.43
CA PHE A 104 -1.42 4.89 -9.36
C PHE A 104 -1.23 4.14 -8.04
N ASP A 105 -0.90 2.85 -8.10
CA ASP A 105 -0.70 2.02 -6.90
C ASP A 105 0.55 2.43 -6.09
N GLY A 106 0.76 1.76 -4.96
CA GLY A 106 1.82 2.11 -4.02
C GLY A 106 1.58 3.45 -3.32
N GLU A 107 2.63 3.98 -2.72
CA GLU A 107 2.63 5.29 -2.06
C GLU A 107 2.91 6.42 -3.07
N SER A 108 2.13 6.48 -4.14
CA SER A 108 2.33 7.39 -5.28
C SER A 108 2.16 8.89 -4.96
N ALA A 109 1.74 9.24 -3.74
CA ALA A 109 1.70 10.60 -3.21
C ALA A 109 2.75 10.87 -2.10
N THR A 110 3.65 9.92 -1.81
CA THR A 110 4.75 10.14 -0.87
C THR A 110 5.86 10.95 -1.56
N LEU A 111 6.10 12.16 -1.06
CA LEU A 111 7.00 13.16 -1.66
C LEU A 111 8.50 12.83 -1.49
N PHE A 112 8.82 11.69 -0.88
CA PHE A 112 10.16 11.27 -0.49
C PHE A 112 10.41 9.83 -0.93
N GLY A 113 11.69 9.45 -0.97
CA GLY A 113 12.10 8.12 -1.41
C GLY A 113 12.46 8.07 -2.90
N THR A 114 12.60 6.85 -3.40
CA THR A 114 12.97 6.51 -4.79
C THR A 114 12.03 5.40 -5.23
N GLY A 115 11.32 5.52 -6.33
CA GLY A 115 10.42 4.45 -6.81
C GLY A 115 8.93 4.75 -6.65
N GLN A 116 8.51 5.40 -5.56
CA GLN A 116 7.10 5.69 -5.24
C GLN A 116 6.35 6.38 -6.38
N MET A 117 7.00 7.37 -7.00
CA MET A 117 6.41 8.22 -8.03
C MET A 117 6.77 7.78 -9.45
N ASP A 118 7.53 6.70 -9.64
CA ASP A 118 8.10 6.35 -10.94
C ASP A 118 7.04 6.18 -12.03
N THR A 119 5.91 5.54 -11.71
CA THR A 119 4.81 5.30 -12.66
C THR A 119 4.22 6.61 -13.17
N GLN A 120 3.97 7.60 -12.31
CA GLN A 120 3.49 8.92 -12.74
C GLN A 120 4.57 9.69 -13.50
N MET A 121 5.84 9.62 -13.07
CA MET A 121 6.96 10.27 -13.78
C MET A 121 7.10 9.76 -15.22
N LEU A 122 7.03 8.44 -15.38
CA LEU A 122 7.18 7.78 -16.66
C LEU A 122 6.11 8.24 -17.66
N HIS A 123 4.86 8.38 -17.24
CA HIS A 123 3.78 8.84 -18.11
C HIS A 123 3.90 10.31 -18.50
N ILE A 124 4.39 11.16 -17.61
CA ILE A 124 4.49 12.60 -17.86
C ILE A 124 5.72 12.94 -18.71
N TRP A 125 6.88 12.36 -18.40
CA TRP A 125 8.18 12.75 -18.98
C TRP A 125 8.88 11.66 -19.80
N GLY A 126 8.34 10.44 -19.86
CA GLY A 126 8.97 9.31 -20.56
C GLY A 126 10.24 8.78 -19.86
N ASN A 127 10.44 9.10 -18.58
CA ASN A 127 11.52 8.61 -17.73
C ASN A 127 11.17 8.80 -16.25
N VAL A 128 12.02 8.33 -15.34
CA VAL A 128 11.83 8.42 -13.88
C VAL A 128 12.59 9.58 -13.22
N THR A 129 13.20 10.49 -13.99
CA THR A 129 14.04 11.57 -13.43
C THR A 129 13.24 12.77 -12.92
N GLY A 130 11.98 12.88 -13.34
CA GLY A 130 11.04 13.92 -12.93
C GLY A 130 11.27 15.29 -13.58
N PRO A 131 10.58 16.32 -13.08
CA PRO A 131 10.63 17.64 -13.71
C PRO A 131 12.03 18.28 -13.57
N PRO A 132 12.45 19.11 -14.54
CA PRO A 132 13.72 19.82 -14.48
C PRO A 132 13.76 20.75 -13.26
N ARG A 133 14.96 20.97 -12.69
CA ARG A 133 15.13 21.88 -11.56
C ARG A 133 14.74 23.30 -11.96
N PRO A 134 13.97 24.02 -11.12
CA PRO A 134 13.73 25.44 -11.36
C PRO A 134 15.06 26.22 -11.26
N GLU A 135 15.27 27.16 -12.19
CA GLU A 135 16.50 27.98 -12.28
C GLU A 135 16.67 28.93 -11.07
N HIS A 136 15.60 29.13 -10.30
CA HIS A 136 15.57 30.01 -9.13
C HIS A 136 15.11 29.21 -7.91
N GLY A 137 15.93 29.21 -6.85
CA GLY A 137 15.82 28.34 -5.67
C GLY A 137 14.59 28.58 -4.77
N GLY A 138 13.39 28.35 -5.30
CA GLY A 138 12.13 28.32 -4.56
C GLY A 138 11.92 27.02 -3.77
N PHE A 139 10.81 26.95 -3.03
CA PHE A 139 10.35 25.77 -2.28
C PHE A 139 10.16 24.55 -3.22
N ARG A 140 11.25 23.79 -3.37
CA ARG A 140 11.43 22.71 -4.35
C ARG A 140 10.28 21.70 -4.40
N PHE A 141 9.74 21.31 -3.26
CA PHE A 141 8.82 20.18 -3.17
C PHE A 141 7.42 20.46 -3.73
N LEU A 142 6.84 21.63 -3.41
CA LEU A 142 5.47 21.93 -3.84
C LEU A 142 5.42 22.28 -5.34
N TRP A 143 6.43 22.97 -5.86
CA TRP A 143 6.51 23.23 -7.30
C TRP A 143 6.57 21.93 -8.11
N GLU A 144 7.41 20.96 -7.69
CA GLU A 144 7.55 19.67 -8.37
C GLU A 144 6.22 18.89 -8.37
N GLU A 145 5.40 19.01 -7.32
CA GLU A 145 4.04 18.46 -7.24
C GLU A 145 3.07 19.13 -8.21
N TYR A 146 3.06 20.46 -8.31
CA TYR A 146 2.23 21.16 -9.29
C TYR A 146 2.66 20.86 -10.73
N ALA A 147 3.96 20.69 -10.99
CA ALA A 147 4.47 20.26 -12.28
C ALA A 147 3.98 18.85 -12.65
N ARG A 148 3.91 17.93 -11.67
CA ARG A 148 3.28 16.61 -11.86
C ARG A 148 1.80 16.72 -12.15
N ALA A 149 1.05 17.44 -11.30
CA ALA A 149 -0.39 17.59 -11.45
C ALA A 149 -0.76 18.18 -12.82
N SER A 150 -0.07 19.24 -13.22
CA SER A 150 -0.23 19.86 -14.54
C SER A 150 0.16 18.90 -15.66
N GLY A 151 1.30 18.21 -15.50
CA GLY A 151 1.78 17.23 -16.48
C GLY A 151 0.81 16.08 -16.74
N ILE A 152 0.14 15.56 -15.70
CA ILE A 152 -0.88 14.51 -15.79
C ILE A 152 -2.12 15.02 -16.53
N CYS A 153 -2.62 16.20 -16.16
CA CYS A 153 -3.79 16.76 -16.80
C CYS A 153 -3.52 17.17 -18.25
N ASP A 154 -2.30 17.61 -18.56
CA ASP A 154 -1.84 17.86 -19.92
C ASP A 154 -1.66 16.57 -20.70
N TRP A 155 -1.25 15.47 -20.06
CA TRP A 155 -1.19 14.15 -20.69
C TRP A 155 -2.59 13.70 -21.13
N PHE A 156 -3.60 13.77 -20.24
CA PHE A 156 -4.97 13.44 -20.61
C PHE A 156 -5.49 14.28 -21.78
N ARG A 157 -5.20 15.58 -21.77
CA ARG A 157 -5.65 16.49 -22.84
C ARG A 157 -4.94 16.22 -24.16
N ARG A 158 -3.60 16.12 -24.15
CA ARG A 158 -2.77 15.92 -25.35
C ARG A 158 -3.08 14.60 -26.04
N GLU A 159 -3.28 13.56 -25.25
CA GLU A 159 -3.60 12.24 -25.78
C GLU A 159 -5.10 12.06 -26.06
N GLY A 160 -5.97 13.04 -25.75
CA GLY A 160 -7.40 12.89 -25.97
C GLY A 160 -8.03 11.79 -25.12
N LEU A 161 -7.55 11.63 -23.89
CA LEU A 161 -8.03 10.69 -22.88
C LEU A 161 -9.00 11.35 -21.89
N GLY A 162 -9.10 12.68 -21.88
CA GLY A 162 -10.04 13.37 -21.03
C GLY A 162 -10.07 14.87 -21.22
N GLY A 163 -11.09 15.48 -20.63
CA GLY A 163 -11.30 16.91 -20.62
C GLY A 163 -12.41 17.29 -19.64
N PRO A 164 -12.85 18.56 -19.64
CA PRO A 164 -13.88 19.02 -18.72
C PRO A 164 -15.17 18.24 -18.96
N GLY A 165 -15.44 17.32 -18.04
CA GLY A 165 -16.67 16.57 -18.03
C GLY A 165 -16.76 15.38 -18.97
N TRP A 166 -15.63 14.82 -19.40
CA TRP A 166 -15.60 13.57 -20.13
C TRP A 166 -14.22 12.90 -20.01
N GLY A 167 -14.17 11.59 -20.22
CA GLY A 167 -12.93 10.83 -20.13
C GLY A 167 -12.39 10.76 -18.71
N TYR A 168 -11.07 10.66 -18.58
CA TYR A 168 -10.39 10.67 -17.27
C TYR A 168 -10.22 12.11 -16.78
N GLU A 169 -10.78 12.43 -15.61
CA GLU A 169 -10.82 13.80 -15.07
C GLU A 169 -9.83 14.05 -13.92
N GLY A 170 -9.08 13.03 -13.52
CA GLY A 170 -8.06 13.15 -12.49
C GLY A 170 -7.41 11.82 -12.15
N VAL A 171 -6.50 11.86 -11.18
CA VAL A 171 -5.77 10.68 -10.71
C VAL A 171 -5.87 10.52 -9.20
N VAL A 172 -6.12 9.29 -8.75
CA VAL A 172 -6.10 8.90 -7.34
C VAL A 172 -4.70 8.38 -7.02
N ARG A 173 -4.20 8.73 -5.83
CA ARG A 173 -2.89 8.34 -5.32
C ARG A 173 -2.89 8.33 -3.79
N MET A 174 -1.89 7.68 -3.20
CA MET A 174 -1.89 7.37 -1.77
C MET A 174 -0.64 7.86 -1.06
N ASN A 175 -0.83 8.44 0.14
CA ASN A 175 0.20 8.62 1.17
C ASN A 175 -0.33 8.05 2.51
N ALA A 176 -0.48 8.82 3.60
CA ALA A 176 -1.36 8.45 4.72
C ALA A 176 -2.80 8.86 4.39
N GLY A 177 -3.48 8.01 3.63
CA GLY A 177 -4.81 8.26 3.07
C GLY A 177 -4.78 8.44 1.55
N PHE A 178 -5.99 8.51 0.98
CA PHE A 178 -6.20 8.65 -0.46
C PHE A 178 -6.55 10.09 -0.83
N GLU A 179 -5.83 10.60 -1.83
CA GLU A 179 -6.10 11.89 -2.46
C GLU A 179 -6.30 11.72 -3.97
N MET A 180 -6.96 12.70 -4.57
CA MET A 180 -7.14 12.81 -6.00
C MET A 180 -6.64 14.15 -6.50
N ILE A 181 -5.76 14.15 -7.49
CA ILE A 181 -5.50 15.33 -8.32
C ILE A 181 -6.67 15.48 -9.28
N TRP A 182 -7.41 16.57 -9.15
CA TRP A 182 -8.52 16.88 -10.03
C TRP A 182 -8.11 17.90 -11.09
N CYS A 183 -8.33 17.57 -12.37
CA CYS A 183 -7.77 18.36 -13.46
C CYS A 183 -8.48 19.69 -13.73
N ASN A 184 -9.80 19.76 -13.51
CA ASN A 184 -10.55 20.99 -13.77
C ASN A 184 -11.77 21.13 -12.85
N PHE A 185 -11.68 22.03 -11.88
CA PHE A 185 -12.74 22.31 -10.90
C PHE A 185 -13.97 23.03 -11.47
N THR A 186 -13.89 23.50 -12.73
CA THR A 186 -15.05 24.03 -13.47
C THR A 186 -15.80 22.95 -14.26
N SER A 187 -15.31 21.71 -14.23
CA SER A 187 -16.02 20.57 -14.84
C SER A 187 -17.41 20.42 -14.26
N LEU A 188 -18.39 20.13 -15.12
CA LEU A 188 -19.76 19.80 -14.69
C LEU A 188 -19.82 18.53 -13.84
N SER A 189 -18.76 17.73 -13.80
CA SER A 189 -18.64 16.51 -12.99
C SER A 189 -18.46 16.78 -11.49
N LEU A 190 -18.07 17.99 -11.09
CA LEU A 190 -17.74 18.33 -9.70
C LEU A 190 -18.47 19.61 -9.28
N ARG A 191 -19.18 19.55 -8.15
CA ARG A 191 -19.94 20.68 -7.62
C ARG A 191 -19.47 21.05 -6.22
N LEU A 192 -19.08 22.30 -6.02
CA LEU A 192 -18.87 22.86 -4.68
C LEU A 192 -20.22 22.92 -3.95
N ILE A 193 -20.37 22.20 -2.83
CA ILE A 193 -21.61 22.16 -2.05
C ILE A 193 -21.50 22.86 -0.70
N SER A 194 -20.28 23.06 -0.19
CA SER A 194 -20.01 23.77 1.06
C SER A 194 -18.65 24.46 1.02
N HIS A 195 -18.58 25.68 1.57
CA HIS A 195 -17.35 26.43 1.76
C HIS A 195 -17.41 27.11 3.14
N LEU A 196 -16.63 26.58 4.09
CA LEU A 196 -16.68 26.98 5.49
C LEU A 196 -15.35 27.59 5.92
N ASN A 197 -15.42 28.67 6.70
CA ASN A 197 -14.30 29.09 7.53
C ASN A 197 -14.31 28.22 8.79
N VAL A 198 -13.33 27.33 8.90
CA VAL A 198 -13.15 26.39 10.02
C VAL A 198 -12.06 26.85 10.98
N THR A 199 -11.68 28.12 10.92
CA THR A 199 -10.70 28.72 11.84
C THR A 199 -11.23 28.68 13.26
N THR A 200 -10.50 28.01 14.14
CA THR A 200 -10.85 27.93 15.55
C THR A 200 -10.50 29.20 16.31
N PRO A 201 -11.34 29.61 17.27
CA PRO A 201 -10.95 30.58 18.28
C PRO A 201 -9.69 30.10 19.02
N LEU A 202 -8.78 31.02 19.32
CA LEU A 202 -7.58 30.71 20.10
C LEU A 202 -7.95 30.34 21.54
N LEU A 203 -7.20 29.40 22.12
CA LEU A 203 -7.27 29.16 23.55
C LEU A 203 -6.79 30.40 24.31
N PRO A 204 -7.39 30.72 25.48
CA PRO A 204 -6.90 31.79 26.33
C PRO A 204 -5.44 31.52 26.76
N PRO A 205 -4.65 32.57 27.04
CA PRO A 205 -3.30 32.41 27.60
C PRO A 205 -3.34 31.57 28.90
N LYS A 206 -2.29 30.78 29.15
CA LYS A 206 -2.18 29.85 30.30
C LYS A 206 -2.41 30.49 31.69
N ASP A 207 -2.36 31.81 31.80
CA ASP A 207 -2.54 32.54 33.05
C ASP A 207 -4.02 32.87 33.37
N ASP A 208 -4.94 32.64 32.43
CA ASP A 208 -6.38 32.98 32.54
C ASP A 208 -7.29 31.74 32.42
N GLU A 209 -6.85 30.57 32.92
CA GLU A 209 -7.62 29.31 32.81
C GLU A 209 -8.95 29.28 33.60
N GLU A 210 -9.24 30.26 34.46
CA GLU A 210 -10.39 30.16 35.37
C GLU A 210 -11.74 30.60 34.78
N HIS A 211 -11.80 31.26 33.61
CA HIS A 211 -13.08 31.80 33.12
C HIS A 211 -13.32 31.62 31.61
N ALA A 212 -13.78 30.44 31.21
CA ALA A 212 -14.40 30.26 29.90
C ALA A 212 -15.52 29.20 29.89
N LEU A 213 -16.63 29.47 30.61
CA LEU A 213 -17.90 28.78 30.38
C LEU A 213 -19.01 29.81 30.19
N ARG A 214 -19.26 30.17 28.92
CA ARG A 214 -20.54 30.74 28.50
C ARG A 214 -21.01 30.02 27.25
N GLY A 215 -21.85 29.01 27.46
CA GLY A 215 -22.64 28.43 26.38
C GLY A 215 -23.68 29.45 25.91
N HIS A 216 -23.71 29.72 24.61
CA HIS A 216 -24.86 30.34 23.97
C HIS A 216 -25.69 29.22 23.35
N SER A 217 -26.90 29.02 23.89
CA SER A 217 -27.92 28.19 23.24
C SER A 217 -28.42 28.94 22.02
N ILE A 218 -28.02 28.49 20.83
CA ILE A 218 -28.62 28.92 19.57
C ILE A 218 -29.75 27.93 19.29
N ASN A 219 -30.99 28.34 19.58
CA ASN A 219 -32.18 27.67 19.09
C ASN A 219 -32.36 28.00 17.60
N SER A 220 -31.58 27.35 16.73
CA SER A 220 -31.89 27.26 15.31
C SER A 220 -32.40 25.86 15.03
N GLU A 221 -33.66 25.73 14.60
CA GLU A 221 -34.13 24.46 14.08
C GLU A 221 -33.28 24.08 12.86
N PRO A 222 -32.71 22.86 12.81
CA PRO A 222 -31.94 22.42 11.67
C PRO A 222 -32.86 22.34 10.44
N THR A 223 -32.69 23.27 9.50
CA THR A 223 -33.38 23.21 8.22
C THR A 223 -32.66 22.23 7.29
N SER A 224 -33.39 21.40 6.55
CA SER A 224 -32.82 20.45 5.57
C SER A 224 -32.27 21.11 4.30
N TYR A 225 -32.40 22.43 4.17
CA TYR A 225 -32.02 23.19 2.98
C TYR A 225 -31.00 24.27 3.33
N PHE A 226 -29.81 24.18 2.74
CA PHE A 226 -28.79 25.23 2.76
C PHE A 226 -28.52 25.68 1.31
N PRO A 227 -28.39 27.00 1.06
CA PRO A 227 -28.11 27.50 -0.27
C PRO A 227 -26.72 27.02 -0.74
N LEU A 228 -26.64 26.50 -1.96
CA LEU A 228 -25.36 26.07 -2.53
C LEU A 228 -24.48 27.28 -2.87
N PRO A 229 -23.16 27.22 -2.63
CA PRO A 229 -22.22 28.24 -3.11
C PRO A 229 -22.35 28.44 -4.63
N PRO A 230 -22.06 29.62 -5.21
CA PRO A 230 -22.07 29.79 -6.67
C PRO A 230 -21.14 28.77 -7.36
N SER A 231 -21.47 28.38 -8.59
CA SER A 231 -20.58 27.48 -9.36
C SER A 231 -19.30 28.25 -9.72
N PRO A 232 -18.11 27.63 -9.66
CA PRO A 232 -16.87 28.29 -10.01
C PRO A 232 -16.91 28.79 -11.46
N THR A 233 -16.93 30.12 -11.65
CA THR A 233 -16.82 30.73 -12.98
C THR A 233 -15.35 31.01 -13.27
N ARG A 234 -14.67 30.01 -13.85
CA ARG A 234 -13.37 30.12 -14.51
C ARG A 234 -12.25 30.76 -13.67
N THR A 235 -11.38 29.94 -13.10
CA THR A 235 -10.02 30.39 -12.78
C THR A 235 -9.21 30.38 -14.09
N ASP A 236 -8.53 31.49 -14.40
CA ASP A 236 -7.51 31.46 -15.43
C ASP A 236 -6.50 30.36 -15.06
N SER A 237 -6.09 29.58 -16.06
CA SER A 237 -5.06 28.54 -15.94
C SER A 237 -3.95 29.03 -15.01
N SER A 238 -3.60 28.20 -14.02
CA SER A 238 -2.61 28.46 -12.97
C SER A 238 -1.61 29.54 -13.37
N LEU A 239 -1.77 30.75 -12.81
CA LEU A 239 -0.59 31.54 -12.50
C LEU A 239 0.30 30.56 -11.72
N GLU A 240 1.49 30.26 -12.24
CA GLU A 240 2.52 29.62 -11.44
C GLU A 240 2.47 30.30 -10.06
N PRO A 241 2.15 29.58 -8.97
CA PRO A 241 2.15 30.22 -7.68
C PRO A 241 3.60 30.67 -7.49
N SER A 242 3.85 31.98 -7.61
CA SER A 242 5.18 32.57 -7.43
C SER A 242 5.77 32.19 -6.07
N THR A 243 4.90 31.75 -5.17
CA THR A 243 5.19 31.14 -3.88
C THR A 243 4.06 30.19 -3.49
N ALA A 244 4.43 28.97 -3.11
CA ALA A 244 3.58 28.07 -2.32
C ALA A 244 2.93 28.83 -1.13
N PRO A 245 1.69 28.51 -0.71
CA PRO A 245 1.18 28.96 0.58
C PRO A 245 2.09 28.41 1.67
N ILE A 246 2.95 29.26 2.23
CA ILE A 246 3.78 28.91 3.38
C ILE A 246 2.87 29.04 4.60
N PRO A 247 2.74 28.00 5.45
CA PRO A 247 2.02 28.14 6.72
C PRO A 247 2.60 29.34 7.49
N PRO A 248 1.79 30.32 7.91
CA PRO A 248 2.30 31.51 8.57
C PRO A 248 2.81 31.15 9.97
N PHE A 249 4.14 31.13 10.17
CA PHE A 249 4.80 31.01 11.48
C PHE A 249 4.51 32.21 12.37
N ASP A 250 3.27 32.26 12.88
CA ASP A 250 2.82 33.16 13.94
C ASP A 250 3.22 32.56 15.30
N ASP A 251 3.76 33.39 16.19
CA ASP A 251 4.18 33.03 17.55
C ASP A 251 3.03 32.45 18.39
N ARG A 252 1.77 32.64 17.95
CA ARG A 252 0.57 32.10 18.60
C ARG A 252 0.24 30.66 18.23
N TRP A 253 1.10 29.95 17.48
CA TRP A 253 0.82 28.57 17.08
C TRP A 253 0.58 27.60 18.26
N GLN A 254 1.11 27.90 19.44
CA GLN A 254 0.89 27.11 20.65
C GLN A 254 -0.52 27.26 21.26
N GLN A 255 -1.28 28.29 20.84
CA GLN A 255 -2.65 28.56 21.28
C GLN A 255 -3.71 27.95 20.35
N GLU A 256 -3.29 27.30 19.25
CA GLU A 256 -4.20 26.64 18.30
C GLU A 256 -4.74 25.31 18.87
N PRO A 257 -6.06 25.18 19.12
CA PRO A 257 -6.64 24.03 19.81
C PRO A 257 -6.38 22.68 19.16
N PHE A 258 -6.30 22.63 17.83
CA PHE A 258 -6.18 21.38 17.05
C PHE A 258 -4.83 21.20 16.36
N GLN A 259 -3.84 22.04 16.68
CA GLN A 259 -2.54 21.95 16.04
C GLN A 259 -1.80 20.66 16.40
N SER A 260 -1.96 20.17 17.64
CA SER A 260 -1.37 18.91 18.09
C SER A 260 -2.09 17.70 17.47
N SER A 261 -3.41 17.74 17.33
CA SER A 261 -4.20 16.61 16.81
C SER A 261 -4.29 16.53 15.27
N LYS A 262 -3.88 17.57 14.52
CA LYS A 262 -4.00 17.55 13.06
C LYS A 262 -3.21 16.42 12.38
N LEU A 263 -2.02 16.09 12.89
CA LEU A 263 -1.20 14.98 12.37
C LEU A 263 -1.82 13.63 12.72
N TRP A 264 -2.49 13.53 13.87
CA TRP A 264 -3.30 12.37 14.23
C TRP A 264 -4.48 12.18 13.28
N PHE A 265 -5.16 13.27 12.88
CA PHE A 265 -6.25 13.21 11.91
C PHE A 265 -5.79 12.79 10.51
N TRP A 266 -4.55 13.14 10.15
CA TRP A 266 -3.93 12.67 8.91
C TRP A 266 -3.60 11.17 9.02
N PHE A 267 -2.96 10.73 10.11
CA PHE A 267 -2.68 9.32 10.37
C PHE A 267 -3.96 8.45 10.34
N LEU A 268 -5.03 8.90 11.00
CA LEU A 268 -6.29 8.15 11.04
C LEU A 268 -6.96 8.00 9.66
N SER A 269 -6.69 8.90 8.71
CA SER A 269 -7.12 8.72 7.31
C SER A 269 -6.48 7.47 6.71
N GLY A 270 -5.20 7.21 6.97
CA GLY A 270 -4.54 5.96 6.55
C GLY A 270 -5.11 4.73 7.28
N VAL A 271 -5.26 4.80 8.60
CA VAL A 271 -5.77 3.68 9.43
C VAL A 271 -7.12 3.15 8.97
N ASP A 272 -8.00 4.06 8.56
CA ASP A 272 -9.35 3.70 8.14
C ASP A 272 -9.40 2.89 6.83
N HIS A 273 -8.35 2.99 6.01
CA HIS A 273 -8.28 2.31 4.71
C HIS A 273 -7.24 1.19 4.68
N TYR A 274 -6.87 0.61 5.83
CA TYR A 274 -5.86 -0.45 5.90
C TYR A 274 -6.15 -1.60 4.93
N GLY A 275 -7.39 -2.05 4.81
CA GLY A 275 -7.79 -3.04 3.82
C GLY A 275 -7.32 -4.48 4.08
N SER A 276 -6.40 -4.70 5.03
CA SER A 276 -5.94 -6.03 5.47
C SER A 276 -6.23 -6.30 6.95
N THR A 277 -6.21 -7.56 7.36
CA THR A 277 -6.82 -8.08 8.61
C THR A 277 -6.04 -7.84 9.92
N GLY A 278 -5.22 -6.78 10.00
CA GLY A 278 -4.25 -6.57 11.08
C GLY A 278 -4.69 -5.78 12.33
N ASP A 279 -5.98 -5.50 12.54
CA ASP A 279 -6.62 -4.65 13.59
C ASP A 279 -7.06 -3.21 13.19
N GLY A 280 -7.38 -2.98 11.90
CA GLY A 280 -8.10 -1.79 11.37
C GLY A 280 -9.28 -2.18 10.48
N PRO A 281 -10.10 -1.24 9.94
CA PRO A 281 -11.19 -1.59 9.03
C PRO A 281 -10.64 -2.43 7.86
N SER A 282 -11.28 -3.58 7.64
CA SER A 282 -10.91 -4.57 6.61
C SER A 282 -11.24 -4.11 5.19
N THR A 283 -11.37 -2.79 4.98
CA THR A 283 -11.80 -2.21 3.73
C THR A 283 -10.81 -1.13 3.34
N GLY A 284 -10.32 -1.19 2.10
CA GLY A 284 -9.59 -0.07 1.49
C GLY A 284 -10.53 1.10 1.14
N GLU A 285 -10.08 2.00 0.29
CA GLU A 285 -10.90 3.10 -0.22
C GLU A 285 -12.00 2.56 -1.17
N VAL A 286 -13.23 2.49 -0.68
CA VAL A 286 -14.37 1.88 -1.38
C VAL A 286 -15.10 2.81 -2.35
N ARG A 287 -14.86 4.14 -2.30
CA ARG A 287 -15.52 5.12 -3.16
C ARG A 287 -14.92 5.18 -4.56
N VAL A 288 -13.71 4.64 -4.72
CA VAL A 288 -13.04 4.47 -6.01
C VAL A 288 -13.19 3.02 -6.42
N LYS A 289 -13.79 2.74 -7.56
CA LYS A 289 -14.00 1.37 -8.05
C LYS A 289 -13.02 1.05 -9.17
N PRO A 290 -12.08 0.11 -8.98
CA PRO A 290 -11.21 -0.35 -10.04
C PRO A 290 -11.99 -0.98 -11.20
N LEU A 291 -11.60 -0.65 -12.43
CA LEU A 291 -12.09 -1.30 -13.64
C LEU A 291 -11.10 -2.40 -14.01
N SER A 292 -11.31 -3.59 -13.45
CA SER A 292 -10.39 -4.74 -13.55
C SER A 292 -10.02 -5.11 -14.98
N CYS A 293 -10.94 -4.99 -15.95
CA CYS A 293 -10.63 -5.27 -17.36
C CYS A 293 -9.63 -4.29 -18.02
N GLY A 294 -9.21 -3.22 -17.34
CA GLY A 294 -8.11 -2.35 -17.80
C GLY A 294 -6.96 -2.22 -16.81
N PHE A 295 -6.82 -3.14 -15.86
CA PHE A 295 -5.68 -3.14 -14.95
C PHE A 295 -4.39 -3.36 -15.73
N LEU A 296 -3.43 -2.47 -15.51
CA LEU A 296 -2.12 -2.53 -16.11
C LEU A 296 -1.09 -2.65 -15.00
N SER A 297 -0.14 -3.57 -15.17
CA SER A 297 0.97 -3.70 -14.24
C SER A 297 2.26 -4.03 -14.98
N TYR A 298 3.35 -3.39 -14.56
CA TYR A 298 4.70 -3.64 -15.08
C TYR A 298 5.31 -4.95 -14.57
N TYR A 299 4.52 -5.75 -13.86
CA TYR A 299 4.76 -7.18 -13.61
C TYR A 299 4.19 -8.07 -14.72
N SER A 300 3.43 -7.54 -15.68
CA SER A 300 2.93 -8.28 -16.83
C SER A 300 4.10 -8.90 -17.63
N PRO A 301 3.96 -10.14 -18.13
CA PRO A 301 4.97 -10.79 -18.97
C PRO A 301 5.41 -9.97 -20.19
N GLU A 302 4.56 -9.06 -20.68
CA GLU A 302 4.88 -8.18 -21.81
C GLU A 302 6.01 -7.18 -21.50
N PHE A 303 6.28 -6.89 -20.23
CA PHE A 303 7.36 -6.00 -19.77
C PHE A 303 8.58 -6.79 -19.29
N SER A 304 8.96 -7.82 -20.04
CA SER A 304 10.04 -8.77 -19.67
C SER A 304 11.39 -8.10 -19.39
N ASN A 305 11.73 -7.01 -20.07
CA ASN A 305 12.97 -6.27 -19.78
C ASN A 305 12.99 -5.68 -18.36
N GLN A 306 11.84 -5.18 -17.89
CA GLN A 306 11.70 -4.68 -16.52
C GLN A 306 11.84 -5.82 -15.50
N ALA A 307 11.31 -7.00 -15.83
CA ALA A 307 11.52 -8.19 -15.03
C ALA A 307 13.01 -8.59 -14.96
N LEU A 308 13.73 -8.54 -16.09
CA LEU A 308 15.17 -8.83 -16.14
C LEU A 308 16.00 -7.82 -15.33
N ALA A 309 15.63 -6.53 -15.38
CA ALA A 309 16.27 -5.48 -14.59
C ALA A 309 16.11 -5.73 -13.08
N ARG A 310 14.89 -6.03 -12.63
CA ARG A 310 14.62 -6.38 -11.22
C ARG A 310 15.34 -7.65 -10.79
N ALA A 311 15.23 -8.73 -11.58
CA ALA A 311 15.90 -10.00 -11.28
C ALA A 311 17.43 -9.85 -11.21
N LYS A 312 18.04 -8.92 -11.96
CA LYS A 312 19.46 -8.60 -11.85
C LYS A 312 19.82 -7.95 -10.52
N GLU A 313 18.95 -7.12 -9.95
CA GLU A 313 19.17 -6.51 -8.64
C GLU A 313 18.90 -7.50 -7.51
N GLU A 314 17.79 -8.24 -7.57
CA GLU A 314 17.45 -9.27 -6.59
C GLU A 314 18.55 -10.32 -6.44
N ARG A 315 19.15 -10.78 -7.55
CA ARG A 315 20.27 -11.73 -7.52
C ARG A 315 21.49 -11.23 -6.73
N LYS A 316 21.71 -9.91 -6.65
CA LYS A 316 22.83 -9.34 -5.88
C LYS A 316 22.59 -9.41 -4.38
N VAL A 317 21.33 -9.37 -3.93
CA VAL A 317 20.97 -9.17 -2.53
C VAL A 317 20.26 -10.37 -1.89
N LEU A 318 19.62 -11.23 -2.67
CA LEU A 318 18.75 -12.33 -2.20
C LEU A 318 19.30 -13.75 -2.45
N ASN A 319 20.55 -13.89 -2.88
CA ASN A 319 21.20 -15.20 -3.12
C ASN A 319 20.37 -16.14 -4.03
N LEU A 320 20.01 -15.65 -5.21
CA LEU A 320 19.19 -16.36 -6.20
C LEU A 320 20.04 -16.92 -7.36
N THR A 321 19.62 -18.04 -7.95
CA THR A 321 20.21 -18.57 -9.19
C THR A 321 19.88 -17.69 -10.40
N MET A 322 20.47 -18.01 -11.57
CA MET A 322 20.09 -17.35 -12.83
C MET A 322 18.61 -17.52 -13.17
N ASP A 323 18.05 -18.68 -12.85
CA ASP A 323 16.62 -19.01 -13.07
C ASP A 323 15.72 -18.54 -11.92
N GLY A 324 16.28 -17.79 -10.96
CA GLY A 324 15.52 -17.21 -9.84
C GLY A 324 15.20 -18.19 -8.71
N HIS A 325 15.87 -19.34 -8.61
CA HIS A 325 15.71 -20.23 -7.46
C HIS A 325 16.51 -19.70 -6.26
N TRP A 326 15.91 -19.74 -5.07
CA TRP A 326 16.62 -19.37 -3.86
C TRP A 326 17.57 -20.48 -3.41
N LEU A 327 18.83 -20.10 -3.13
CA LEU A 327 19.89 -21.04 -2.72
C LEU A 327 20.02 -21.16 -1.19
N GLY A 328 19.10 -20.58 -0.44
CA GLY A 328 19.19 -20.47 1.02
C GLY A 328 19.87 -19.17 1.48
N PRO A 329 20.02 -18.99 2.80
CA PRO A 329 20.66 -17.80 3.36
C PRO A 329 22.12 -17.67 2.91
N THR A 330 22.64 -16.44 2.91
CA THR A 330 24.06 -16.21 2.68
C THR A 330 24.89 -16.85 3.81
N LYS A 331 26.18 -17.12 3.57
CA LYS A 331 27.05 -17.87 4.51
C LYS A 331 27.04 -17.38 5.97
N ASN A 332 26.72 -16.10 6.20
CA ASN A 332 26.71 -15.46 7.53
C ASN A 332 25.31 -14.99 7.98
N GLY A 333 24.26 -15.22 7.19
CA GLY A 333 22.90 -14.75 7.48
C GLY A 333 22.01 -15.82 8.08
N SER A 334 21.02 -15.43 8.90
CA SER A 334 20.01 -16.37 9.38
C SER A 334 18.99 -16.71 8.28
N ARG A 335 18.44 -17.93 8.31
CA ARG A 335 17.36 -18.34 7.39
C ARG A 335 16.13 -17.45 7.55
N SER A 336 15.77 -17.10 8.79
CA SER A 336 14.62 -16.24 9.10
C SER A 336 14.76 -14.84 8.48
N GLU A 337 15.92 -14.19 8.62
CA GLU A 337 16.17 -12.88 8.00
C GLU A 337 16.14 -12.96 6.48
N ALA A 338 16.74 -14.00 5.90
CA ALA A 338 16.74 -14.20 4.45
C ALA A 338 15.32 -14.42 3.89
N LEU A 339 14.49 -15.22 4.57
CA LEU A 339 13.08 -15.40 4.21
C LEU A 339 12.31 -14.08 4.33
N LYS A 340 12.49 -13.31 5.42
CA LYS A 340 11.87 -11.98 5.57
C LYS A 340 12.25 -11.04 4.43
N ALA A 341 13.52 -11.04 4.02
CA ALA A 341 13.99 -10.25 2.88
C ALA A 341 13.35 -10.70 1.56
N LEU A 342 13.23 -12.01 1.31
CA LEU A 342 12.55 -12.56 0.14
C LEU A 342 11.06 -12.21 0.11
N THR A 343 10.37 -12.32 1.25
CA THR A 343 8.95 -11.95 1.37
C THR A 343 8.72 -10.49 0.98
N ARG A 344 9.70 -9.62 1.24
CA ARG A 344 9.59 -8.17 1.06
C ARG A 344 10.25 -7.65 -0.22
N ARG A 345 10.77 -8.51 -1.09
CA ARG A 345 11.58 -8.13 -2.26
C ARG A 345 10.96 -7.05 -3.15
N ARG A 346 9.63 -7.06 -3.33
CA ARG A 346 8.86 -6.05 -4.09
C ARG A 346 9.09 -4.62 -3.62
N ARG A 347 9.39 -4.40 -2.33
CA ARG A 347 9.66 -3.07 -1.77
C ARG A 347 10.86 -2.39 -2.44
N SER A 348 11.81 -3.16 -2.96
CA SER A 348 13.00 -2.65 -3.64
C SER A 348 12.82 -2.46 -5.15
N HIS A 349 11.70 -2.91 -5.72
CA HIS A 349 11.46 -2.79 -7.15
C HIS A 349 11.27 -1.31 -7.51
N ALA A 350 11.94 -0.84 -8.55
CA ALA A 350 11.78 0.50 -9.09
C ALA A 350 11.82 0.41 -10.62
N LEU A 351 11.41 1.48 -11.30
CA LEU A 351 11.52 1.60 -12.75
C LEU A 351 12.84 2.26 -13.17
N ASP A 352 13.86 2.14 -12.30
CA ASP A 352 15.21 2.62 -12.53
C ASP A 352 15.84 1.96 -13.74
N GLY A 353 16.32 2.79 -14.68
CA GLY A 353 17.03 2.31 -15.87
C GLY A 353 16.11 1.91 -17.04
N VAL A 354 14.80 2.18 -16.95
CA VAL A 354 13.91 2.20 -18.14
C VAL A 354 14.52 3.10 -19.21
N SER A 355 14.71 2.54 -20.41
CA SER A 355 15.14 3.28 -21.60
C SER A 355 13.98 4.09 -22.20
N GLY A 356 14.30 5.06 -23.07
CA GLY A 356 13.28 5.88 -23.73
C GLY A 356 12.29 5.06 -24.56
N ASP A 357 12.77 4.02 -25.24
CA ASP A 357 11.94 3.12 -26.06
C ASP A 357 11.01 2.26 -25.19
N GLU A 358 11.50 1.78 -24.06
CA GLU A 358 10.68 1.03 -23.09
C GLU A 358 9.61 1.91 -22.45
N ALA A 359 9.97 3.14 -22.05
CA ALA A 359 8.99 4.10 -21.53
C ALA A 359 7.92 4.43 -22.57
N ALA A 360 8.29 4.61 -23.84
CA ALA A 360 7.34 4.83 -24.93
C ALA A 360 6.41 3.63 -25.13
N TYR A 361 6.94 2.40 -25.06
CA TYR A 361 6.14 1.18 -25.12
C TYR A 361 5.14 1.07 -23.95
N MET A 362 5.61 1.30 -22.72
CA MET A 362 4.78 1.29 -21.51
C MET A 362 3.66 2.34 -21.59
N ARG A 363 3.98 3.56 -22.02
CA ARG A 363 2.98 4.62 -22.22
C ARG A 363 1.95 4.26 -23.28
N ASN A 364 2.39 3.81 -24.45
CA ASN A 364 1.49 3.45 -25.55
C ASN A 364 0.55 2.30 -25.14
N ASN A 365 1.05 1.34 -24.37
CA ASN A 365 0.24 0.26 -23.81
C ASN A 365 -0.85 0.80 -22.86
N SER A 366 -0.50 1.69 -21.94
CA SER A 366 -1.47 2.32 -21.04
C SER A 366 -2.50 3.16 -21.79
N GLU A 367 -2.04 3.98 -22.74
CA GLU A 367 -2.89 4.85 -23.55
C GLU A 367 -3.86 4.04 -24.42
N ARG A 368 -3.43 2.89 -24.96
CA ARG A 368 -4.31 1.95 -25.69
C ARG A 368 -5.47 1.48 -24.82
N VAL A 369 -5.19 0.96 -23.63
CA VAL A 369 -6.23 0.44 -22.71
C VAL A 369 -7.17 1.55 -22.26
N MET A 370 -6.60 2.71 -21.92
CA MET A 370 -7.39 3.88 -21.56
C MET A 370 -8.34 4.31 -22.69
N ARG A 371 -7.87 4.36 -23.95
CA ARG A 371 -8.74 4.69 -25.10
C ARG A 371 -9.84 3.66 -25.30
N ASP A 372 -9.52 2.38 -25.17
CA ASP A 372 -10.48 1.30 -25.33
C ASP A 372 -11.63 1.41 -24.30
N LEU A 373 -11.31 1.63 -23.04
CA LEU A 373 -12.29 1.82 -21.97
C LEU A 373 -13.11 3.11 -22.09
N LEU A 374 -12.67 4.09 -22.89
CA LEU A 374 -13.44 5.29 -23.22
C LEU A 374 -14.36 5.11 -24.41
N SER A 375 -14.19 4.04 -25.19
CA SER A 375 -15.02 3.78 -26.36
C SER A 375 -16.47 3.43 -25.97
N ALA A 376 -17.39 3.57 -26.93
CA ALA A 376 -18.80 3.21 -26.74
C ALA A 376 -19.02 1.69 -26.60
N SER A 377 -18.03 0.88 -26.94
CA SER A 377 -18.04 -0.58 -26.82
C SER A 377 -16.65 -1.04 -26.42
N PRO A 378 -16.25 -0.87 -25.14
CA PRO A 378 -14.95 -1.32 -24.64
C PRO A 378 -14.72 -2.79 -24.99
N ALA A 379 -13.49 -3.16 -25.35
CA ALA A 379 -13.16 -4.52 -25.72
C ALA A 379 -13.50 -5.47 -24.55
N ASN A 380 -14.40 -6.42 -24.81
CA ASN A 380 -14.72 -7.63 -24.02
C ASN A 380 -14.38 -7.59 -22.51
N CYS A 381 -14.83 -6.57 -21.77
CA CYS A 381 -14.82 -6.65 -20.31
C CYS A 381 -15.81 -7.74 -19.91
N SER A 382 -15.32 -8.82 -19.31
CA SER A 382 -16.14 -9.96 -18.91
C SER A 382 -17.14 -9.64 -17.79
N GLY A 383 -16.91 -8.54 -17.06
CA GLY A 383 -17.65 -8.18 -15.85
C GLY A 383 -17.13 -8.86 -14.57
N ILE A 384 -16.07 -9.65 -14.67
CA ILE A 384 -15.42 -10.29 -13.52
C ILE A 384 -14.75 -9.23 -12.65
N ASP A 385 -15.08 -9.23 -11.36
CA ASP A 385 -14.35 -8.45 -10.36
C ASP A 385 -13.12 -9.23 -9.87
N TRP A 386 -12.05 -9.12 -10.65
CA TRP A 386 -10.78 -9.78 -10.36
C TRP A 386 -10.14 -9.32 -9.05
N ASN A 387 -10.34 -8.06 -8.65
CA ASN A 387 -9.83 -7.55 -7.39
C ASN A 387 -10.49 -8.29 -6.21
N VAL A 388 -11.83 -8.41 -6.24
CA VAL A 388 -12.57 -9.18 -5.23
C VAL A 388 -12.14 -10.64 -5.20
N MET A 389 -12.01 -11.30 -6.37
CA MET A 389 -11.54 -12.69 -6.46
C MET A 389 -10.14 -12.87 -5.84
N MET A 390 -9.21 -11.96 -6.13
CA MET A 390 -7.85 -12.06 -5.58
C MET A 390 -7.82 -11.76 -4.07
N ASN A 391 -8.65 -10.83 -3.57
CA ASN A 391 -8.81 -10.61 -2.13
C ASN A 391 -9.37 -11.85 -1.43
N GLU A 392 -10.40 -12.49 -1.99
CA GLU A 392 -10.97 -13.73 -1.43
C GLU A 392 -9.93 -14.86 -1.34
N ILE A 393 -9.08 -15.00 -2.36
CA ILE A 393 -7.95 -15.94 -2.34
C ILE A 393 -7.00 -15.60 -1.18
N VAL A 394 -6.61 -14.34 -1.02
CA VAL A 394 -5.72 -13.92 0.08
C VAL A 394 -6.36 -14.20 1.44
N GLU A 395 -7.62 -13.82 1.63
CA GLU A 395 -8.37 -14.07 2.88
C GLU A 395 -8.47 -15.57 3.19
N THR A 396 -8.65 -16.40 2.18
CA THR A 396 -8.75 -17.85 2.33
C THR A 396 -7.43 -18.49 2.76
N TYR A 397 -6.31 -18.09 2.14
CA TYR A 397 -5.03 -18.79 2.31
C TYR A 397 -4.09 -18.13 3.33
N ALA A 398 -4.01 -16.80 3.40
CA ALA A 398 -2.96 -16.11 4.15
C ALA A 398 -2.99 -16.45 5.65
N GLY A 399 -4.17 -16.40 6.28
CA GLY A 399 -4.35 -16.70 7.70
C GLY A 399 -4.09 -18.18 8.01
N ARG A 400 -4.60 -19.08 7.18
CA ARG A 400 -4.44 -20.53 7.37
C ARG A 400 -3.00 -20.99 7.18
N LEU A 401 -2.27 -20.42 6.21
CA LEU A 401 -0.83 -20.68 6.01
C LEU A 401 -0.02 -20.28 7.24
N ASN A 402 -0.33 -19.12 7.84
CA ASN A 402 0.33 -18.66 9.06
C ASN A 402 0.03 -19.58 10.26
N ILE A 403 -1.20 -20.08 10.38
CA ILE A 403 -1.58 -21.06 11.42
C ILE A 403 -0.84 -22.38 11.22
N LEU A 404 -0.81 -22.90 9.98
CA LEU A 404 -0.09 -24.13 9.63
C LEU A 404 1.39 -24.01 9.93
N LEU A 405 2.04 -22.92 9.51
CA LEU A 405 3.47 -22.68 9.78
C LEU A 405 3.75 -22.65 11.29
N LYS A 406 2.92 -21.95 12.07
CA LYS A 406 3.04 -21.94 13.55
C LYS A 406 2.87 -23.33 14.13
N SER A 407 1.97 -24.15 13.59
CA SER A 407 1.79 -25.53 14.01
C SER A 407 3.01 -26.39 13.70
N LEU A 408 3.61 -26.22 12.52
CA LEU A 408 4.81 -26.95 12.12
C LEU A 408 6.02 -26.58 13.00
N HIS A 409 6.26 -25.30 13.29
CA HIS A 409 7.33 -24.85 14.17
C HIS A 409 7.22 -25.36 15.62
N LYS A 410 6.01 -25.68 16.11
CA LYS A 410 5.84 -26.29 17.45
C LYS A 410 6.57 -27.62 17.59
N HIS A 411 6.80 -28.34 16.48
CA HIS A 411 7.54 -29.60 16.51
C HIS A 411 8.91 -29.47 17.18
N GLU A 412 9.64 -28.39 16.90
CA GLU A 412 10.98 -28.15 17.45
C GLU A 412 11.02 -28.06 18.99
N GLN A 413 9.87 -27.75 19.60
CA GLN A 413 9.72 -27.58 21.04
C GLN A 413 9.23 -28.87 21.73
N LEU A 414 8.84 -29.90 20.97
CA LEU A 414 8.32 -31.15 21.52
C LEU A 414 9.46 -32.02 22.08
N PRO A 415 9.31 -32.58 23.29
CA PRO A 415 10.28 -33.54 23.81
C PRO A 415 10.32 -34.79 22.92
N LYS A 416 11.50 -35.12 22.37
CA LYS A 416 11.69 -36.30 21.49
C LYS A 416 11.28 -37.64 22.11
N SER A 417 11.18 -37.70 23.44
CA SER A 417 10.77 -38.87 24.21
C SER A 417 9.24 -39.00 24.39
N ASN A 418 8.46 -37.95 24.14
CA ASN A 418 7.02 -37.94 24.38
C ASN A 418 6.23 -38.27 23.11
N GLN A 419 5.97 -39.57 22.90
CA GLN A 419 5.27 -40.06 21.72
C GLN A 419 3.82 -39.57 21.64
N THR A 420 3.10 -39.45 22.76
CA THR A 420 1.72 -38.95 22.76
C THR A 420 1.64 -37.53 22.23
N ALA A 421 2.53 -36.65 22.70
CA ALA A 421 2.58 -35.27 22.22
C ALA A 421 2.92 -35.17 20.72
N LEU A 422 3.76 -36.07 20.20
CA LEU A 422 4.06 -36.14 18.77
C LEU A 422 2.84 -36.57 17.95
N ILE A 423 2.06 -37.54 18.43
CA ILE A 423 0.84 -38.02 17.75
C ILE A 423 -0.22 -36.92 17.75
N ASP A 424 -0.45 -36.25 18.88
CA ASP A 424 -1.42 -35.16 18.99
C ASP A 424 -1.04 -33.99 18.06
N TRP A 425 0.24 -33.66 17.98
CA TRP A 425 0.75 -32.67 17.04
C TRP A 425 0.53 -33.09 15.59
N LEU A 426 0.86 -34.33 15.21
CA LEU A 426 0.67 -34.83 13.85
C LEU A 426 -0.82 -34.87 13.47
N ALA A 427 -1.70 -35.24 14.40
CA ALA A 427 -3.14 -35.18 14.21
C ALA A 427 -3.63 -33.74 13.96
N SER A 428 -3.07 -32.77 14.69
CA SER A 428 -3.36 -31.35 14.48
C SER A 428 -2.88 -30.83 13.12
N VAL A 429 -1.69 -31.25 12.67
CA VAL A 429 -1.18 -30.94 11.33
C VAL A 429 -2.08 -31.57 10.26
N ARG A 430 -2.44 -32.85 10.44
CA ARG A 430 -3.36 -33.58 9.54
C ARG A 430 -4.70 -32.89 9.40
N GLN A 431 -5.31 -32.47 10.51
CA GLN A 431 -6.58 -31.73 10.48
C GLN A 431 -6.44 -30.45 9.65
N GLN A 432 -5.39 -29.66 9.89
CA GLN A 432 -5.18 -28.40 9.16
C GLN A 432 -4.94 -28.64 7.67
N THR A 433 -4.12 -29.63 7.29
CA THR A 433 -3.89 -29.98 5.88
C THR A 433 -5.15 -30.55 5.22
N HIS A 434 -5.94 -31.33 5.95
CA HIS A 434 -7.23 -31.83 5.47
C HIS A 434 -8.22 -30.67 5.21
N ASP A 435 -8.32 -29.69 6.10
CA ASP A 435 -9.18 -28.52 5.92
C ASP A 435 -8.85 -27.72 4.65
N PHE A 436 -7.57 -27.70 4.24
CA PHE A 436 -7.15 -27.11 2.96
C PHE A 436 -7.54 -27.96 1.75
N LEU A 437 -7.40 -29.27 1.87
CA LEU A 437 -7.59 -30.21 0.76
C LEU A 437 -9.04 -30.66 0.59
N LEU A 438 -9.91 -30.39 1.56
CA LEU A 438 -11.32 -30.78 1.56
C LEU A 438 -12.05 -30.50 0.24
N PRO A 439 -11.84 -29.36 -0.47
CA PRO A 439 -12.53 -29.10 -1.73
C PRO A 439 -11.96 -29.84 -2.95
N PHE A 440 -10.79 -30.47 -2.83
CA PHE A 440 -10.00 -30.98 -3.97
C PHE A 440 -9.52 -32.43 -3.84
N LEU A 441 -9.52 -33.00 -2.63
CA LEU A 441 -9.00 -34.33 -2.38
C LEU A 441 -10.14 -35.35 -2.29
N GLU A 442 -10.08 -36.35 -3.17
CA GLU A 442 -10.91 -37.55 -3.10
C GLU A 442 -10.09 -38.67 -2.46
N TYR A 443 -10.49 -39.13 -1.27
CA TYR A 443 -9.76 -40.18 -0.57
C TYR A 443 -9.81 -41.51 -1.36
N PRO A 444 -8.68 -42.23 -1.45
CA PRO A 444 -8.64 -43.53 -2.13
C PRO A 444 -9.35 -44.62 -1.31
N GLU A 445 -9.60 -45.77 -1.94
CA GLU A 445 -10.17 -46.95 -1.28
C GLU A 445 -9.25 -47.48 -0.16
N GLU A 446 -9.80 -48.18 0.83
CA GLU A 446 -9.09 -48.59 2.05
C GLU A 446 -7.87 -49.50 1.80
N ASP A 447 -7.84 -50.21 0.68
CA ASP A 447 -6.76 -51.13 0.28
C ASP A 447 -5.75 -50.51 -0.71
N ALA A 448 -5.82 -49.20 -0.95
CA ALA A 448 -4.90 -48.51 -1.85
C ALA A 448 -3.44 -48.57 -1.38
N ASP A 449 -2.52 -48.76 -2.33
CA ASP A 449 -1.08 -48.80 -2.12
C ASP A 449 -0.57 -47.47 -1.53
N GLU A 450 0.38 -47.54 -0.58
CA GLU A 450 1.02 -46.37 0.04
C GLU A 450 1.64 -45.41 -1.00
N ALA A 451 2.03 -45.91 -2.18
CA ALA A 451 2.55 -45.09 -3.28
C ALA A 451 1.54 -44.04 -3.80
N ILE A 452 0.24 -44.18 -3.52
CA ILE A 452 -0.80 -43.22 -3.95
C ILE A 452 -0.64 -41.83 -3.32
N TRP A 453 0.04 -41.74 -2.18
CA TRP A 453 0.30 -40.49 -1.45
C TRP A 453 1.55 -39.73 -1.91
N THR A 454 2.21 -40.21 -2.96
CA THR A 454 3.42 -39.57 -3.51
C THR A 454 3.07 -38.42 -4.46
N ARG A 455 4.04 -37.53 -4.72
CA ARG A 455 3.84 -36.36 -5.61
C ARG A 455 3.55 -36.77 -7.04
N GLU A 456 4.10 -37.90 -7.48
CA GLU A 456 4.02 -38.44 -8.83
C GLU A 456 2.71 -39.20 -9.09
N SER A 457 1.88 -39.41 -8.07
CA SER A 457 0.64 -40.16 -8.20
C SER A 457 -0.42 -39.42 -9.01
N ASP A 458 -1.35 -40.19 -9.60
CA ASP A 458 -2.50 -39.61 -10.30
C ASP A 458 -3.44 -38.86 -9.33
N LEU A 459 -3.51 -39.31 -8.07
CA LEU A 459 -4.25 -38.60 -7.02
C LEU A 459 -3.68 -37.20 -6.77
N SER A 460 -2.35 -37.07 -6.67
CA SER A 460 -1.66 -35.80 -6.53
C SER A 460 -1.94 -34.87 -7.72
N ARG A 461 -1.81 -35.38 -8.94
CA ARG A 461 -2.06 -34.61 -10.17
C ARG A 461 -3.50 -34.12 -10.28
N LYS A 462 -4.48 -34.97 -9.95
CA LYS A 462 -5.91 -34.62 -9.97
C LYS A 462 -6.25 -33.57 -8.91
N THR A 463 -5.79 -33.78 -7.68
CA THR A 463 -5.99 -32.86 -6.54
C THR A 463 -5.36 -31.49 -6.83
N TYR A 464 -4.12 -31.49 -7.35
CA TYR A 464 -3.41 -30.27 -7.76
C TYR A 464 -4.18 -29.50 -8.83
N SER A 465 -4.64 -30.18 -9.89
CA SER A 465 -5.39 -29.54 -10.97
C SER A 465 -6.71 -28.93 -10.49
N GLN A 466 -7.43 -29.61 -9.59
CA GLN A 466 -8.67 -29.09 -9.01
C GLN A 466 -8.40 -27.85 -8.15
N CYS A 467 -7.33 -27.87 -7.35
CA CYS A 467 -6.92 -26.75 -6.52
C CYS A 467 -6.47 -25.53 -7.33
N GLN A 468 -5.65 -25.73 -8.38
CA GLN A 468 -5.08 -24.65 -9.19
C GLN A 468 -6.15 -23.86 -9.95
N PHE A 469 -7.12 -24.55 -10.56
CA PHE A 469 -8.10 -23.93 -11.47
C PHE A 469 -9.45 -23.64 -10.81
N GLN A 470 -9.57 -23.76 -9.48
CA GLN A 470 -10.86 -23.68 -8.77
C GLN A 470 -11.64 -22.37 -9.06
N TYR A 471 -10.96 -21.23 -9.24
CA TYR A 471 -11.58 -19.93 -9.50
C TYR A 471 -11.76 -19.62 -11.00
N THR A 472 -11.06 -20.34 -11.87
CA THR A 472 -10.94 -20.01 -13.30
C THR A 472 -11.43 -21.12 -14.23
N ARG A 473 -11.92 -22.25 -13.70
CA ARG A 473 -12.35 -23.41 -14.50
C ARG A 473 -13.41 -23.06 -15.55
N LEU A 474 -14.33 -22.14 -15.26
CA LEU A 474 -15.35 -21.70 -16.20
C LEU A 474 -14.86 -20.64 -17.20
N LEU A 475 -13.62 -20.15 -17.05
CA LEU A 475 -13.02 -19.14 -17.93
C LEU A 475 -12.24 -19.77 -19.09
N ASP A 476 -12.51 -21.03 -19.39
CA ASP A 476 -11.93 -21.74 -20.51
C ASP A 476 -12.60 -21.30 -21.83
N PRO A 477 -11.84 -20.96 -22.89
CA PRO A 477 -12.40 -20.64 -24.19
C PRO A 477 -13.34 -21.71 -24.77
N GLU A 478 -13.13 -22.99 -24.44
CA GLU A 478 -14.01 -24.10 -24.84
C GLU A 478 -15.39 -24.00 -24.19
N GLU A 479 -15.51 -23.36 -23.03
CA GLU A 479 -16.78 -23.07 -22.34
C GLU A 479 -17.47 -21.82 -22.91
N GLY A 480 -16.92 -21.22 -23.98
CA GLY A 480 -17.49 -20.06 -24.67
C GLY A 480 -17.17 -18.70 -24.03
N PHE A 481 -16.27 -18.66 -23.05
CA PHE A 481 -15.82 -17.41 -22.42
C PHE A 481 -14.62 -16.81 -23.16
N ASN A 482 -14.73 -15.54 -23.57
CA ASN A 482 -13.64 -14.82 -24.23
C ASN A 482 -13.19 -13.63 -23.39
N LEU A 483 -11.95 -13.69 -22.88
CA LEU A 483 -11.36 -12.67 -22.03
C LEU A 483 -10.56 -11.64 -22.84
N GLY A 484 -10.65 -10.38 -22.44
CA GLY A 484 -9.75 -9.32 -22.93
C GLY A 484 -8.26 -9.63 -22.65
N PRO A 485 -7.32 -8.97 -23.33
CA PRO A 485 -5.88 -9.17 -23.09
C PRO A 485 -5.48 -8.98 -21.62
N GLU A 486 -5.99 -7.94 -20.97
CA GLU A 486 -5.68 -7.57 -19.59
C GLU A 486 -6.26 -8.60 -18.60
N GLU A 487 -7.48 -9.10 -18.85
CA GLU A 487 -8.12 -10.15 -18.06
C GLU A 487 -7.43 -11.52 -18.25
N ARG A 488 -6.88 -11.81 -19.43
CA ARG A 488 -6.08 -13.04 -19.64
C ARG A 488 -4.82 -13.03 -18.78
N THR A 489 -4.17 -11.87 -18.63
CA THR A 489 -3.02 -11.72 -17.73
C THR A 489 -3.43 -11.88 -16.27
N MET A 490 -4.61 -11.39 -15.87
CA MET A 490 -5.14 -11.66 -14.52
C MET A 490 -5.42 -13.14 -14.28
N LYS A 491 -6.08 -13.82 -15.24
CA LYS A 491 -6.31 -15.28 -15.18
C LYS A 491 -4.99 -16.03 -14.98
N TRP A 492 -3.97 -15.70 -15.78
CA TRP A 492 -2.63 -16.26 -15.63
C TRP A 492 -2.05 -16.02 -14.23
N ALA A 493 -2.15 -14.79 -13.71
CA ALA A 493 -1.63 -14.47 -12.38
C ALA A 493 -2.34 -15.24 -11.26
N VAL A 494 -3.65 -15.44 -11.36
CA VAL A 494 -4.45 -16.27 -10.43
C VAL A 494 -3.99 -17.73 -10.51
N GLU A 495 -3.94 -18.31 -11.71
CA GLU A 495 -3.63 -19.74 -11.92
C GLU A 495 -2.20 -20.10 -11.52
N GLU A 496 -1.23 -19.22 -11.77
CA GLU A 496 0.15 -19.42 -11.34
C GLU A 496 0.32 -19.26 -9.83
N THR A 497 -0.35 -18.26 -9.24
CA THR A 497 -0.29 -18.02 -7.78
C THR A 497 -0.91 -19.17 -7.00
N LEU A 498 -2.11 -19.60 -7.41
CA LEU A 498 -2.76 -20.80 -6.86
C LEU A 498 -1.95 -22.05 -7.16
N GLY A 499 -1.37 -22.19 -8.36
CA GLY A 499 -0.47 -23.29 -8.69
C GLY A 499 0.70 -23.41 -7.72
N GLY A 500 1.31 -22.30 -7.29
CA GLY A 500 2.35 -22.29 -6.26
C GLY A 500 1.85 -22.72 -4.88
N ILE A 501 0.69 -22.20 -4.46
CA ILE A 501 0.04 -22.56 -3.18
C ILE A 501 -0.30 -24.04 -3.15
N CYS A 502 -1.02 -24.52 -4.16
CA CYS A 502 -1.49 -25.89 -4.29
C CYS A 502 -0.32 -26.88 -4.40
N ALA A 503 0.77 -26.53 -5.08
CA ALA A 503 1.93 -27.41 -5.20
C ALA A 503 2.51 -27.80 -3.84
N ILE A 504 2.54 -26.88 -2.87
CA ILE A 504 3.06 -27.13 -1.53
C ILE A 504 2.00 -27.72 -0.61
N LEU A 505 0.76 -27.22 -0.63
CA LEU A 505 -0.29 -27.72 0.25
C LEU A 505 -0.72 -29.15 -0.08
N VAL A 506 -0.82 -29.49 -1.37
CA VAL A 506 -1.13 -30.87 -1.82
C VAL A 506 0.00 -31.80 -1.45
N ASP A 507 1.25 -31.41 -1.70
CA ASP A 507 2.42 -32.19 -1.30
C ASP A 507 2.46 -32.48 0.20
N VAL A 508 2.35 -31.44 1.04
CA VAL A 508 2.40 -31.61 2.50
C VAL A 508 1.21 -32.43 2.98
N GLY A 509 -0.01 -32.15 2.50
CA GLY A 509 -1.20 -32.89 2.92
C GLY A 509 -1.19 -34.36 2.53
N LEU A 510 -0.78 -34.70 1.30
CA LEU A 510 -0.65 -36.11 0.90
C LEU A 510 0.47 -36.80 1.67
N SER A 511 1.59 -36.12 1.91
CA SER A 511 2.69 -36.67 2.73
C SER A 511 2.22 -36.98 4.16
N VAL A 512 1.39 -36.12 4.75
CA VAL A 512 0.80 -36.32 6.07
C VAL A 512 -0.17 -37.51 6.06
N GLU A 513 -1.03 -37.64 5.06
CA GLU A 513 -1.97 -38.78 4.93
C GLU A 513 -1.23 -40.11 4.72
N GLY A 514 -0.20 -40.14 3.87
CA GLY A 514 0.61 -41.33 3.66
C GLY A 514 1.33 -41.79 4.92
N LEU A 515 1.91 -40.84 5.68
CA LEU A 515 2.48 -41.14 7.00
C LEU A 515 1.41 -41.61 8.00
N TRP A 516 0.22 -41.02 7.94
CA TRP A 516 -0.88 -41.41 8.81
C TRP A 516 -1.33 -42.86 8.55
N GLN A 517 -1.54 -43.21 7.27
CA GLN A 517 -1.92 -44.55 6.86
C GLN A 517 -0.86 -45.58 7.26
N ALA A 518 0.41 -45.32 6.94
CA ALA A 518 1.51 -46.26 7.18
C ALA A 518 1.74 -46.56 8.68
N LYS A 519 1.47 -45.59 9.57
CA LYS A 519 1.83 -45.68 10.99
C LYS A 519 0.65 -45.87 11.95
N PHE A 520 -0.56 -45.46 11.56
CA PHE A 520 -1.71 -45.42 12.47
C PHE A 520 -2.91 -46.26 12.00
N ASN A 521 -3.07 -46.49 10.69
CA ASN A 521 -4.20 -47.28 10.18
C ASN A 521 -3.88 -48.79 10.09
N THR A 522 -2.60 -49.18 10.11
CA THR A 522 -2.21 -50.60 10.12
C THR A 522 -2.40 -51.22 11.51
N LEU A 523 -3.15 -52.32 11.59
CA LEU A 523 -3.35 -53.09 12.83
C LEU A 523 -1.99 -53.53 13.40
N SER A 524 -1.65 -53.01 14.58
CA SER A 524 -0.38 -53.30 15.27
C SER A 524 -0.23 -54.80 15.56
N THR A 525 0.47 -55.53 14.69
CA THR A 525 0.99 -56.86 15.03
C THR A 525 2.19 -56.69 15.96
N ILE A 526 1.91 -56.77 17.27
CA ILE A 526 2.79 -57.21 18.37
C ILE A 526 4.29 -56.98 18.10
N SER A 527 4.75 -55.73 18.13
CA SER A 527 6.16 -55.38 18.32
C SER A 527 6.21 -53.96 18.87
N ARG A 528 7.09 -53.72 19.86
CA ARG A 528 7.30 -52.39 20.45
C ARG A 528 7.57 -51.39 19.31
N PRO A 529 6.78 -50.31 19.16
CA PRO A 529 7.03 -49.34 18.10
C PRO A 529 8.41 -48.72 18.33
N ALA A 530 9.26 -48.77 17.30
CA ALA A 530 10.49 -48.00 17.25
C ALA A 530 10.16 -46.50 17.48
N PRO A 531 11.06 -45.72 18.09
CA PRO A 531 10.81 -44.30 18.31
C PRO A 531 10.54 -43.59 16.96
N LEU A 532 9.32 -43.09 16.79
CA LEU A 532 8.82 -42.42 15.58
C LEU A 532 9.66 -41.21 15.13
N SER A 533 10.46 -40.60 16.02
CA SER A 533 11.05 -39.28 15.79
C SER A 533 12.31 -39.27 14.92
N GLU A 534 13.20 -40.27 14.99
CA GLU A 534 14.49 -40.21 14.29
C GLU A 534 14.39 -40.36 12.77
N SER A 535 13.37 -41.07 12.26
CA SER A 535 13.19 -41.25 10.81
C SER A 535 12.32 -40.17 10.14
N LEU A 536 11.54 -39.41 10.90
CA LEU A 536 10.54 -38.46 10.37
C LEU A 536 11.00 -36.99 10.41
N GLU A 537 12.07 -36.70 11.14
CA GLU A 537 12.61 -35.34 11.28
C GLU A 537 12.86 -34.66 9.92
N ALA A 538 13.41 -35.40 8.94
CA ALA A 538 13.68 -34.88 7.61
C ALA A 538 12.39 -34.45 6.87
N GLU A 539 11.28 -35.19 7.04
CA GLU A 539 9.99 -34.86 6.44
C GLU A 539 9.36 -33.64 7.10
N PHE A 540 9.42 -33.55 8.43
CA PHE A 540 8.88 -32.39 9.14
C PHE A 540 9.64 -31.10 8.81
N ILE A 541 10.97 -31.19 8.67
CA ILE A 541 11.80 -30.08 8.18
C ILE A 541 11.39 -29.71 6.75
N ARG A 542 11.19 -30.69 5.86
CA ARG A 542 10.78 -30.46 4.47
C ARG A 542 9.44 -29.73 4.38
N TRP A 543 8.43 -30.14 5.16
CA TRP A 543 7.13 -29.47 5.19
C TRP A 543 7.24 -28.04 5.70
N THR A 544 7.96 -27.84 6.81
CA THR A 544 8.20 -26.52 7.41
C THR A 544 8.87 -25.59 6.40
N GLN A 545 9.97 -26.03 5.80
CA GLN A 545 10.72 -25.23 4.82
C GLN A 545 9.89 -24.97 3.55
N GLY A 546 9.07 -25.92 3.11
CA GLY A 546 8.17 -25.75 1.97
C GLY A 546 7.14 -24.65 2.21
N VAL A 547 6.52 -24.62 3.39
CA VAL A 547 5.55 -23.57 3.76
C VAL A 547 6.23 -22.21 3.97
N GLU A 548 7.41 -22.18 4.60
CA GLU A 548 8.23 -20.96 4.75
C GLU A 548 8.57 -20.33 3.39
N GLU A 549 9.05 -21.15 2.46
CA GLU A 549 9.44 -20.71 1.12
C GLU A 549 8.23 -20.32 0.28
N LEU A 550 7.08 -21.00 0.44
CA LEU A 550 5.81 -20.58 -0.17
C LEU A 550 5.42 -19.19 0.31
N MET A 551 5.41 -18.96 1.62
CA MET A 551 5.04 -17.67 2.19
C MET A 551 6.01 -16.57 1.71
N ALA A 552 7.31 -16.84 1.68
CA ALA A 552 8.29 -15.93 1.12
C ALA A 552 8.08 -15.67 -0.38
N TRP A 553 7.71 -16.70 -1.15
CA TRP A 553 7.41 -16.59 -2.58
C TRP A 553 6.19 -15.73 -2.87
N LEU A 554 5.09 -15.94 -2.14
CA LEU A 554 3.86 -15.14 -2.25
C LEU A 554 4.13 -13.67 -1.94
N GLY A 555 4.98 -13.39 -0.95
CA GLY A 555 5.38 -12.04 -0.61
C GLY A 555 4.27 -11.20 0.03
N TRP A 556 3.30 -11.83 0.68
CA TRP A 556 2.17 -11.15 1.35
C TRP A 556 2.55 -10.62 2.74
N ALA A 557 3.69 -9.90 2.83
CA ALA A 557 4.26 -9.45 4.10
C ALA A 557 3.25 -8.69 4.98
N GLY A 558 2.39 -7.87 4.38
CA GLY A 558 1.35 -7.11 5.07
C GLY A 558 0.28 -7.99 5.73
N GLU A 559 -0.03 -9.16 5.17
CA GLU A 559 -1.05 -10.08 5.70
C GLU A 559 -0.59 -10.86 6.93
N TRP A 560 0.74 -10.98 7.11
CA TRP A 560 1.33 -11.67 8.25
C TRP A 560 1.92 -10.73 9.30
N THR A 561 1.79 -9.42 9.08
CA THR A 561 2.26 -8.39 10.01
C THR A 561 1.07 -7.69 10.63
N ARG A 562 1.00 -7.67 11.97
CA ARG A 562 -0.08 -7.05 12.76
C ARG A 562 0.42 -6.73 14.17
N CYS A 563 -0.34 -5.93 14.91
CA CYS A 563 -0.07 -5.72 16.33
C CYS A 563 -0.18 -7.05 17.10
N GLU A 564 0.73 -7.30 18.05
CA GLU A 564 0.75 -8.56 18.82
C GLU A 564 -0.51 -8.72 19.67
N LYS A 565 -1.03 -7.61 20.19
CA LYS A 565 -2.29 -7.51 20.91
C LYS A 565 -3.28 -6.68 20.09
N LYS A 566 -4.57 -7.00 20.26
CA LYS A 566 -5.64 -6.12 19.80
C LYS A 566 -5.54 -4.80 20.55
N CYS A 567 -5.50 -3.69 19.81
CA CYS A 567 -5.40 -2.36 20.40
C CYS A 567 -6.66 -1.99 21.20
N GLU A 568 -6.47 -1.18 22.24
CA GLU A 568 -7.57 -0.62 23.04
C GLU A 568 -8.45 0.33 22.21
N LEU A 569 -9.64 0.70 22.72
CA LEU A 569 -10.60 1.54 21.99
C LEU A 569 -10.04 2.91 21.57
N ASP A 570 -9.12 3.46 22.37
CA ASP A 570 -8.43 4.73 22.13
C ASP A 570 -7.04 4.55 21.47
N GLU A 571 -6.67 3.32 21.13
CA GLU A 571 -5.43 2.97 20.45
C GLU A 571 -5.69 2.56 18.99
N LYS A 572 -4.70 2.77 18.12
CA LYS A 572 -4.69 2.27 16.74
C LYS A 572 -3.41 1.50 16.47
N CYS A 573 -3.50 0.44 15.67
CA CYS A 573 -2.32 -0.31 15.24
C CYS A 573 -1.53 0.53 14.24
N TYR A 574 -0.32 0.96 14.62
CA TYR A 574 0.54 1.82 13.82
C TYR A 574 1.62 1.00 13.13
N ILE A 575 1.83 1.30 11.86
CA ILE A 575 3.02 0.97 11.09
C ILE A 575 3.68 2.27 10.64
N PRO A 576 5.01 2.32 10.50
CA PRO A 576 5.63 3.53 9.99
C PRO A 576 5.24 3.77 8.53
N MET A 577 4.51 4.87 8.31
CA MET A 577 3.98 5.31 7.03
C MET A 577 4.29 6.80 6.82
N TRP A 578 4.15 7.32 5.60
CA TRP A 578 4.35 8.75 5.34
C TRP A 578 3.12 9.59 5.77
N PRO A 579 3.26 10.74 6.45
CA PRO A 579 4.51 11.35 6.90
C PRO A 579 5.16 10.55 8.02
N LEU A 580 6.50 10.48 8.04
CA LEU A 580 7.23 9.83 9.14
C LEU A 580 7.02 10.65 10.42
N ILE A 581 6.05 10.21 11.22
CA ILE A 581 5.57 10.96 12.37
C ILE A 581 6.48 10.81 13.60
N ASP A 582 7.23 9.71 13.70
CA ASP A 582 8.15 9.43 14.82
C ASP A 582 9.60 9.34 14.36
N MET A 583 10.19 10.48 14.03
CA MET A 583 11.63 10.66 14.05
C MET A 583 11.94 11.75 15.07
N GLY A 584 11.89 11.39 16.35
CA GLY A 584 12.44 12.20 17.45
C GLY A 584 13.93 12.48 17.22
N ARG A 585 14.21 13.49 16.39
CA ARG A 585 15.47 14.22 16.13
C ARG A 585 15.32 15.06 14.87
N PHE A 586 14.46 16.09 14.91
CA PHE A 586 14.74 17.28 14.12
C PHE A 586 15.92 18.02 14.77
N PRO A 587 17.07 18.21 14.08
CA PRO A 587 18.13 19.07 14.60
C PRO A 587 17.69 20.54 14.43
N GLY A 588 16.95 21.04 15.41
CA GLY A 588 16.57 22.44 15.46
C GLY A 588 15.38 22.68 16.37
N GLY A 589 15.62 22.76 17.69
CA GLY A 589 14.53 23.08 18.61
C GLY A 589 14.83 23.01 20.09
N ARG A 590 16.07 23.28 20.54
CA ARG A 590 16.30 23.70 21.93
C ARG A 590 16.63 25.18 21.92
N TYR A 591 15.62 26.03 22.11
CA TYR A 591 15.85 27.42 22.49
C TYR A 591 16.39 27.47 23.92
N PRO A 592 17.54 28.13 24.18
CA PRO A 592 17.91 28.53 25.54
C PRO A 592 16.95 29.62 26.04
N PRO A 593 16.70 29.70 27.35
CA PRO A 593 15.72 30.63 27.92
C PRO A 593 16.16 32.10 27.79
N PRO A 594 15.21 33.05 27.74
CA PRO A 594 15.51 34.47 27.52
C PRO A 594 16.16 35.08 28.77
N ARG A 595 17.37 35.64 28.61
CA ARG A 595 17.92 36.57 29.60
C ARG A 595 17.42 37.98 29.27
N GLY A 596 16.64 38.56 30.18
CA GLY A 596 16.27 39.98 30.16
C GLY A 596 17.43 40.91 30.57
N PRO A 597 17.14 42.15 30.99
CA PRO A 597 17.02 43.31 30.11
C PRO A 597 18.24 44.24 30.23
N GLY A 598 18.75 44.73 29.09
CA GLY A 598 19.93 45.60 29.04
C GLY A 598 19.84 46.65 27.94
N TYR A 599 19.35 47.83 28.32
CA TYR A 599 19.58 49.17 27.81
C TYR A 599 20.32 49.39 26.47
N GLY A 600 19.74 50.25 25.62
CA GLY A 600 20.50 51.27 24.90
C GLY A 600 20.43 51.23 23.38
N TYR A 601 19.73 52.20 22.81
CA TYR A 601 19.50 52.49 21.40
C TYR A 601 20.75 52.45 20.48
N GLY A 602 20.55 51.93 19.27
CA GLY A 602 21.38 52.21 18.10
C GLY A 602 21.21 51.18 16.98
N TYR A 603 20.33 51.44 16.00
CA TYR A 603 20.40 50.75 14.70
C TYR A 603 21.79 51.01 14.09
N PRO A 604 22.48 49.97 13.62
CA PRO A 604 22.50 49.73 12.18
C PRO A 604 22.38 48.24 11.81
N TYR A 605 21.83 47.97 10.62
CA TYR A 605 21.76 46.67 9.94
C TYR A 605 22.89 45.68 10.30
N PRO A 606 22.57 44.41 10.61
CA PRO A 606 23.52 43.31 10.51
C PRO A 606 23.48 42.64 9.12
N PRO A 607 24.57 41.98 8.70
CA PRO A 607 24.99 41.79 7.31
C PRO A 607 24.36 40.56 6.62
N PRO A 608 24.43 40.47 5.27
CA PRO A 608 24.06 39.27 4.54
C PRO A 608 25.07 38.17 4.85
N TYR A 609 24.63 37.16 5.58
CA TYR A 609 25.43 35.98 5.91
C TYR A 609 24.86 34.73 5.23
N PRO A 610 25.73 33.76 4.93
CA PRO A 610 26.18 33.54 3.58
C PRO A 610 25.63 32.24 3.01
N TYR A 611 25.68 32.12 1.69
CA TYR A 611 25.56 30.87 0.95
C TYR A 611 26.36 29.73 1.63
N GLY A 612 25.66 28.93 2.44
CA GLY A 612 26.12 27.64 2.92
C GLY A 612 25.90 26.62 1.81
N ARG A 613 26.99 26.29 1.12
CA ARG A 613 27.14 25.19 0.16
C ARG A 613 26.38 23.94 0.64
N PHE A 614 25.24 23.65 0.01
CA PHE A 614 24.62 22.32 0.08
C PHE A 614 25.64 21.29 -0.42
N PRO A 615 25.71 20.08 0.17
CA PRO A 615 26.63 19.06 -0.31
C PRO A 615 26.33 18.77 -1.79
N ASP A 616 27.35 18.95 -2.63
CA ASP A 616 27.33 18.53 -4.03
C ASP A 616 26.99 17.04 -4.11
N PHE A 617 25.88 16.70 -4.77
CA PHE A 617 25.59 15.32 -5.17
C PHE A 617 26.46 14.98 -6.39
N PRO A 618 27.41 14.03 -6.33
CA PRO A 618 28.18 13.66 -7.51
C PRO A 618 27.31 12.76 -8.40
N ARG A 619 27.02 13.21 -9.63
CA ARG A 619 26.74 12.30 -10.74
C ARG A 619 28.07 12.03 -11.46
N ASN A 620 28.59 10.81 -11.34
CA ASN A 620 29.03 10.05 -12.51
C ASN A 620 29.31 8.59 -12.15
N ARG A 621 28.62 7.68 -12.84
CA ARG A 621 28.96 6.26 -12.88
C ARG A 621 30.20 6.08 -13.75
N THR A 622 31.32 5.70 -13.14
CA THR A 622 32.35 4.83 -13.76
C THR A 622 33.15 4.17 -12.64
N GLY A 623 33.05 2.84 -12.53
CA GLY A 623 34.01 1.93 -11.86
C GLY A 623 34.46 2.25 -10.43
N GLY A 624 34.01 1.44 -9.45
CA GLY A 624 34.65 1.36 -8.13
C GLY A 624 33.92 0.42 -7.20
N GLY A 625 34.62 -0.59 -6.67
CA GLY A 625 34.12 -1.65 -5.79
C GLY A 625 33.71 -1.17 -4.37
N PRO A 626 33.37 -2.12 -3.48
CA PRO A 626 32.50 -1.89 -2.34
C PRO A 626 33.24 -1.30 -1.12
N GLY A 627 32.69 -0.24 -0.52
CA GLY A 627 33.13 0.19 0.80
C GLY A 627 32.83 1.65 1.15
N ARG A 628 31.85 1.82 2.05
CA ARG A 628 31.68 2.91 3.03
C ARG A 628 31.35 4.34 2.54
N GLY A 629 30.23 4.84 3.05
CA GLY A 629 29.96 6.28 3.21
C GLY A 629 28.74 6.82 2.45
N ARG A 630 27.52 6.34 2.76
CA ARG A 630 26.28 7.06 2.40
C ARG A 630 25.91 8.00 3.56
N GLY A 631 25.65 9.27 3.25
CA GLY A 631 25.42 10.35 4.21
C GLY A 631 24.11 10.23 5.01
N PRO A 632 23.95 11.02 6.10
CA PRO A 632 22.88 10.84 7.08
C PRO A 632 21.61 11.63 6.75
N GLY A 633 20.46 11.00 7.01
CA GLY A 633 19.13 11.62 7.11
C GLY A 633 18.21 11.26 5.95
N TRP A 634 17.04 10.67 6.26
CA TRP A 634 15.91 10.33 5.37
C TRP A 634 15.92 8.98 4.64
N GLN A 635 16.81 8.05 4.99
CA GLN A 635 16.50 6.63 4.78
C GLN A 635 15.64 6.17 5.95
N GLN A 636 14.49 5.57 5.68
CA GLN A 636 13.72 4.85 6.69
C GLN A 636 14.68 3.86 7.35
N ASP A 637 14.86 3.95 8.67
CA ASP A 637 15.51 2.89 9.41
C ASP A 637 14.61 1.66 9.27
N GLU A 638 14.98 0.78 8.35
CA GLU A 638 14.16 -0.39 8.06
C GLU A 638 14.09 -1.27 9.30
N THR A 639 15.02 -1.24 10.26
CA THR A 639 14.98 -2.19 11.39
C THR A 639 13.79 -1.98 12.33
N THR A 640 13.30 -0.75 12.46
CA THR A 640 12.16 -0.37 13.32
C THR A 640 10.82 -0.35 12.59
N LEU A 641 10.82 -0.54 11.26
CA LEU A 641 9.61 -0.42 10.43
C LEU A 641 8.59 -1.56 10.65
N TRP A 642 8.94 -2.59 11.42
CA TRP A 642 8.36 -3.92 11.24
C TRP A 642 7.68 -4.55 12.45
N ASP A 643 7.64 -3.86 13.58
CA ASP A 643 6.92 -4.32 14.78
C ASP A 643 5.76 -3.35 15.03
N PRO A 644 4.57 -3.60 14.45
CA PRO A 644 3.43 -2.73 14.64
C PRO A 644 3.09 -2.59 16.11
N ILE A 645 2.87 -1.36 16.55
CA ILE A 645 2.56 -1.05 17.94
C ILE A 645 1.19 -0.37 18.04
N CYS A 646 0.49 -0.63 19.13
CA CYS A 646 -0.71 0.13 19.46
C CYS A 646 -0.31 1.50 19.98
N VAL A 647 -0.77 2.56 19.31
CA VAL A 647 -0.45 3.95 19.64
C VAL A 647 -1.72 4.76 19.91
N LYS A 648 -1.59 5.76 20.78
CA LYS A 648 -2.65 6.73 21.11
C LYS A 648 -2.41 8.06 20.38
N ALA A 649 -3.38 8.96 20.45
CA ALA A 649 -3.29 10.29 19.84
C ALA A 649 -2.05 11.10 20.27
N ASP A 650 -1.59 10.89 21.50
CA ASP A 650 -0.42 11.58 22.06
C ASP A 650 0.93 11.01 21.57
N TYR A 651 0.95 9.83 20.94
CA TYR A 651 2.16 9.25 20.36
C TYR A 651 2.79 10.17 19.32
N ILE A 652 1.95 10.78 18.48
CA ILE A 652 2.35 11.70 17.41
C ILE A 652 2.79 13.07 17.95
N THR A 653 2.32 13.46 19.13
CA THR A 653 2.51 14.83 19.68
C THR A 653 3.66 14.94 20.67
N ARG A 654 4.20 13.81 21.15
CA ARG A 654 5.31 13.74 22.11
C ARG A 654 6.70 13.53 21.47
N GLY A 655 6.77 13.35 20.14
CA GLY A 655 7.99 13.07 19.37
C GLY A 655 8.92 14.24 19.15
#